data_AF-A0A433VIQ9-F1
#
_entry.id   AF-A0A433VIQ9-F1
#
_cell.length_a   1.000
_cell.length_b   1.000
_cell.length_c   1.000
_cell.angle_alpha   90.00
_cell.angle_beta   90.00
_cell.angle_gamma   90.00
#
_symmetry.space_group_name_H-M   'P 1'
#
loop_
_entity.id
_entity.type
_entity.pdbx_description
1 polymer ?
#
loop_
_entity_poly.entity_id
_entity_poly.type
_entity_poly.pdbx_seq_one_letter_code
_entity_poly.pdbx_strand_id
1 'polypeptide(L)'
;MKLIFHLLSFSIVTSILLPKAQAQITTAPGDANTVVNQSGNTFTITGGTQVDKNVFHSLQKFGLNENQIADFVTNPGTKNILGRVTGGDASVINGLIKVTGSNANLYLMNPAGIIFGSGARLDVPGSFTATTANGIGFGNKWFNAFGVNNYADLIGEPSSFAFTMSQPGAIAIDGFGNLAIKAGQNLTLLGGTIVNTRGLSAPGGQVTVATVAGESIVKITQLGNILSLETQPISTAPSLPNNWSLPILSLPALLTGGGVTNATGLTISGDTVKLTGSGLKIENGDLVVDSVDAGNATLSSSRNLISVGQSGQGLTTSGNLSLLAKDTINFFDGAGFDEFFILQTGGNLKFQGNQNINIQLANEKSIFQAGGNLDLVSDGTISGNARFITGKNFSVQNLSGGAGNFSSSFLSPVGTNSQGIISSNGDVSFGNYKGSSLKVEAKGSIVGGDIEITQPNASLVGTDPDIATLKNSSSLILRAGLSELRNPATISPTSIDTTTFSSTNTSTSVGNITVGNITIEPASSEILGPVILSAKNDINVNGNLSLGNFILDGSFNGINSPLILNASKGGILVRGDINAGNTTLSGAKNIDIGNLRVISSDGFGGINDFAFLSSETGKITVNTIRVPFGSISINAADTFQAKDTFLSSFTFTGPSELPVSIQAQGNINIQHGGVKFTEGIGVEKDANGNTIYRVKADGRRVFFKGKDDIGQIIFVDENGNPVPDRPVTVNSVAFDANNISPDESFTAGLIIKKGGVDASLYGAFGDTFLEGSSDINVVAVPKPKTDVSSGNGTSNNQNSPDGQIVQRQLNQDEKNDVCSPQNSTIAVNRGENTRGGNATNNSQPRTNGPCKTTNDKNNILKVVPDNRLNSNFDKPQS
;
A
#
# COMPACT_ATOMS: atom_id res chain seq x y z
N MET A 1 -73.83 32.39 -30.85
CA MET A 1 -73.04 31.15 -30.74
C MET A 1 -71.72 31.51 -30.06
N LYS A 2 -71.42 30.92 -28.88
CA LYS A 2 -70.17 30.99 -28.06
C LYS A 2 -69.83 32.39 -27.51
N LEU A 3 -69.92 32.75 -26.22
CA LEU A 3 -69.59 32.14 -24.93
C LEU A 3 -68.11 31.76 -24.77
N ILE A 4 -67.30 32.66 -24.17
CA ILE A 4 -66.03 32.36 -23.50
C ILE A 4 -65.95 33.23 -22.23
N PHE A 5 -66.01 32.57 -21.07
CA PHE A 5 -65.83 33.14 -19.74
C PHE A 5 -64.33 33.35 -19.44
N HIS A 6 -63.94 34.52 -18.95
CA HIS A 6 -62.67 34.73 -18.27
C HIS A 6 -62.83 34.39 -16.78
N LEU A 7 -62.07 33.41 -16.30
CA LEU A 7 -61.88 33.14 -14.87
C LEU A 7 -60.45 33.55 -14.50
N LEU A 8 -60.32 34.65 -13.75
CA LEU A 8 -59.10 34.97 -13.02
C LEU A 8 -58.97 33.99 -11.83
N SER A 9 -57.99 33.10 -11.88
CA SER A 9 -57.56 32.34 -10.70
C SER A 9 -56.49 33.13 -9.94
N PHE A 10 -56.89 33.75 -8.83
CA PHE A 10 -55.99 34.38 -7.87
C PHE A 10 -55.31 33.27 -7.05
N SER A 11 -54.06 32.96 -7.35
CA SER A 11 -53.27 31.99 -6.57
C SER A 11 -52.69 32.71 -5.35
N ILE A 12 -53.38 32.61 -4.21
CA ILE A 12 -52.87 33.07 -2.92
C ILE A 12 -51.75 32.11 -2.51
N VAL A 13 -50.49 32.52 -2.74
CA VAL A 13 -49.32 31.88 -2.13
C VAL A 13 -49.29 32.33 -0.67
N THR A 14 -49.95 31.59 0.21
CA THR A 14 -49.69 31.67 1.65
C THR A 14 -48.32 31.07 1.91
N SER A 15 -47.30 31.93 1.95
CA SER A 15 -46.01 31.65 2.55
C SER A 15 -46.24 31.38 4.04
N ILE A 16 -46.26 30.10 4.41
CA ILE A 16 -46.16 29.68 5.81
C ILE A 16 -44.75 30.07 6.25
N LEU A 17 -44.61 31.27 6.80
CA LEU A 17 -43.44 31.70 7.55
C LEU A 17 -43.40 30.83 8.82
N LEU A 18 -42.65 29.72 8.76
CA LEU A 18 -42.21 29.04 9.97
C LEU A 18 -41.45 30.08 10.82
N PRO A 19 -41.84 30.32 12.09
CA PRO A 19 -41.12 31.25 12.93
C PRO A 19 -39.67 30.77 13.06
N LYS A 20 -38.71 31.65 12.75
CA LYS A 20 -37.30 31.40 13.04
C LYS A 20 -37.17 31.01 14.52
N ALA A 21 -36.52 29.90 14.82
CA ALA A 21 -36.24 29.50 16.19
C ALA A 21 -35.41 30.60 16.85
N GLN A 22 -35.99 31.37 17.77
CA GLN A 22 -35.24 32.33 18.55
C GLN A 22 -34.49 31.59 19.66
N ALA A 23 -33.18 31.86 19.80
CA ALA A 23 -32.40 31.30 20.89
C ALA A 23 -32.95 31.75 22.24
N GLN A 24 -33.33 30.78 23.08
CA GLN A 24 -33.88 31.01 24.41
C GLN A 24 -33.63 29.75 25.26
N ILE A 25 -33.34 29.94 26.54
CA ILE A 25 -33.33 28.86 27.53
C ILE A 25 -34.58 29.01 28.41
N THR A 26 -35.44 28.00 28.38
CA THR A 26 -36.68 27.98 29.19
C THR A 26 -36.79 26.67 29.95
N THR A 27 -37.33 26.73 31.17
CA THR A 27 -37.51 25.55 32.02
C THR A 27 -38.68 24.70 31.53
N ALA A 28 -38.58 23.38 31.70
CA ALA A 28 -39.74 22.51 31.55
C ALA A 28 -40.66 22.69 32.78
N PRO A 29 -41.94 23.07 32.62
CA PRO A 29 -42.81 23.35 33.76
C PRO A 29 -42.98 22.14 34.69
N GLY A 30 -42.73 22.33 35.98
CA GLY A 30 -43.01 21.33 37.02
C GLY A 30 -42.05 20.15 37.09
N ASP A 31 -40.88 20.22 36.44
CA ASP A 31 -39.96 19.11 36.34
C ASP A 31 -38.51 19.46 36.70
N ALA A 32 -37.81 18.49 37.30
CA ALA A 32 -36.44 18.58 37.80
C ALA A 32 -36.12 19.76 38.75
N ASN A 33 -37.06 20.63 39.12
CA ASN A 33 -36.80 21.87 39.90
C ASN A 33 -35.72 22.77 39.27
N THR A 34 -35.64 22.80 37.93
CA THR A 34 -34.64 23.64 37.22
C THR A 34 -35.04 25.11 37.31
N VAL A 35 -34.07 25.97 37.63
CA VAL A 35 -34.25 27.42 37.66
C VAL A 35 -33.32 28.05 36.64
N VAL A 36 -33.86 28.92 35.79
CA VAL A 36 -33.09 29.67 34.78
C VAL A 36 -33.32 31.15 35.04
N ASN A 37 -32.26 31.85 35.44
CA ASN A 37 -32.26 33.29 35.63
C ASN A 37 -31.40 33.94 34.56
N GLN A 38 -31.98 34.85 33.79
CA GLN A 38 -31.25 35.61 32.78
C GLN A 38 -30.83 36.97 33.36
N SER A 39 -29.54 37.27 33.32
CA SER A 39 -28.98 38.60 33.62
C SER A 39 -28.11 39.04 32.44
N GLY A 40 -28.59 40.03 31.69
CA GLY A 40 -27.98 40.41 30.42
C GLY A 40 -27.90 39.24 29.45
N ASN A 41 -26.68 38.89 29.03
CA ASN A 41 -26.39 37.79 28.10
C ASN A 41 -26.16 36.44 28.80
N THR A 42 -26.18 36.39 30.13
CA THR A 42 -25.92 35.16 30.90
C THR A 42 -27.21 34.55 31.39
N PHE A 43 -27.45 33.29 31.02
CA PHE A 43 -28.45 32.41 31.58
C PHE A 43 -27.81 31.56 32.67
N THR A 44 -28.02 31.93 33.92
CA THR A 44 -27.57 31.13 35.07
C THR A 44 -28.59 30.03 35.34
N ILE A 45 -28.15 28.78 35.20
CA ILE A 45 -28.96 27.58 35.40
C ILE A 45 -28.59 27.00 36.76
N THR A 46 -29.56 27.01 37.68
CA THR A 46 -29.40 26.54 39.06
C THR A 46 -30.56 25.62 39.46
N GLY A 47 -30.60 25.22 40.74
CA GLY A 47 -31.55 24.24 41.23
C GLY A 47 -31.23 22.86 40.65
N GLY A 48 -32.21 22.24 40.00
CA GLY A 48 -32.07 20.87 39.54
C GLY A 48 -32.41 19.87 40.65
N THR A 49 -32.62 18.62 40.25
CA THR A 49 -32.88 17.53 41.19
C THR A 49 -31.58 16.78 41.38
N GLN A 50 -31.03 16.83 42.60
CA GLN A 50 -29.79 16.15 42.93
C GLN A 50 -30.11 14.77 43.51
N VAL A 51 -29.53 13.73 42.91
CA VAL A 51 -29.56 12.35 43.41
C VAL A 51 -28.13 11.80 43.32
N ASP A 52 -27.62 11.33 44.46
CA ASP A 52 -26.21 10.95 44.59
C ASP A 52 -25.28 12.11 44.14
N LYS A 53 -24.35 11.86 43.21
CA LYS A 53 -23.45 12.87 42.62
C LYS A 53 -23.94 13.40 41.27
N ASN A 54 -25.20 13.15 40.92
CA ASN A 54 -25.83 13.59 39.67
C ASN A 54 -26.81 14.73 39.94
N VAL A 55 -26.75 15.79 39.12
CA VAL A 55 -27.74 16.87 39.11
C VAL A 55 -28.47 16.84 37.77
N PHE A 56 -29.80 16.69 37.85
CA PHE A 56 -30.66 16.63 36.66
C PHE A 56 -31.35 17.97 36.41
N HIS A 57 -31.29 18.43 35.17
CA HIS A 57 -31.99 19.61 34.68
C HIS A 57 -32.95 19.25 33.54
N SER A 58 -34.11 19.92 33.54
CA SER A 58 -35.14 19.74 32.53
C SER A 58 -35.53 21.08 31.93
N LEU A 59 -35.30 21.19 30.63
CA LEU A 59 -35.47 22.41 29.86
C LEU A 59 -36.54 22.18 28.79
N GLN A 60 -37.38 23.18 28.55
CA GLN A 60 -38.33 23.18 27.44
C GLN A 60 -37.59 23.51 26.14
N LYS A 61 -36.76 24.55 26.16
CA LYS A 61 -35.89 24.96 25.05
C LYS A 61 -34.48 25.25 25.56
N PHE A 62 -33.49 24.98 24.73
CA PHE A 62 -32.09 25.32 25.00
C PHE A 62 -31.43 25.79 23.72
N GLY A 63 -31.14 27.09 23.65
CA GLY A 63 -30.38 27.70 22.56
C GLY A 63 -29.65 28.95 23.03
N LEU A 64 -28.55 29.29 22.36
CA LEU A 64 -27.70 30.45 22.64
C LEU A 64 -27.41 31.21 21.35
N ASN A 65 -27.56 32.52 21.36
CA ASN A 65 -27.01 33.42 20.36
C ASN A 65 -25.53 33.69 20.63
N GLU A 66 -24.88 34.39 19.69
CA GLU A 66 -23.55 34.94 19.89
C GLU A 66 -23.47 35.80 21.16
N ASN A 67 -22.36 35.66 21.89
CA ASN A 67 -22.09 36.34 23.17
C ASN A 67 -22.99 35.94 24.35
N GLN A 68 -23.95 35.02 24.17
CA GLN A 68 -24.74 34.48 25.27
C GLN A 68 -24.00 33.35 25.98
N ILE A 69 -24.24 33.22 27.29
CA ILE A 69 -23.61 32.24 28.16
C ILE A 69 -24.70 31.41 28.84
N ALA A 70 -24.63 30.08 28.76
CA ALA A 70 -25.35 29.18 29.66
C ALA A 70 -24.40 28.73 30.76
N ASP A 71 -24.61 29.19 32.00
CA ASP A 71 -23.77 28.85 33.14
C ASP A 71 -24.50 27.88 34.07
N PHE A 72 -24.12 26.61 34.05
CA PHE A 72 -24.61 25.59 34.96
C PHE A 72 -23.86 25.70 36.29
N VAL A 73 -24.51 26.28 37.30
CA VAL A 73 -23.92 26.48 38.62
C VAL A 73 -24.29 25.32 39.53
N THR A 74 -23.26 24.69 40.10
CA THR A 74 -23.39 23.45 40.87
C THR A 74 -22.63 23.52 42.19
N ASN A 75 -22.84 22.51 43.04
CA ASN A 75 -22.10 22.35 44.30
C ASN A 75 -20.82 21.53 44.08
N PRO A 76 -19.75 21.72 44.88
CA PRO A 76 -18.46 21.03 44.71
C PRO A 76 -18.50 19.50 44.69
N GLY A 77 -19.53 18.88 45.28
CA GLY A 77 -19.72 17.42 45.30
C GLY A 77 -20.34 16.84 44.02
N THR A 78 -20.75 17.68 43.07
CA THR A 78 -21.39 17.24 41.82
C THR A 78 -20.36 16.58 40.90
N LYS A 79 -20.67 15.38 40.41
CA LYS A 79 -19.85 14.67 39.43
C LYS A 79 -20.41 14.73 38.03
N ASN A 80 -21.74 14.65 37.87
CA ASN A 80 -22.38 14.73 36.56
C ASN A 80 -23.57 15.71 36.59
N ILE A 81 -23.68 16.50 35.54
CA ILE A 81 -24.81 17.37 35.25
C ILE A 81 -25.50 16.79 34.01
N LEU A 82 -26.79 16.50 34.10
CA LEU A 82 -27.58 15.94 33.01
C LEU A 82 -28.72 16.88 32.65
N GLY A 83 -28.61 17.55 31.50
CA GLY A 83 -29.65 18.40 30.94
C GLY A 83 -30.43 17.70 29.85
N ARG A 84 -31.76 17.67 29.95
CA ARG A 84 -32.65 17.25 28.85
C ARG A 84 -33.43 18.42 28.27
N VAL A 85 -33.65 18.40 26.95
CA VAL A 85 -34.55 19.32 26.24
C VAL A 85 -35.81 18.55 25.84
N THR A 86 -36.97 19.04 26.25
CA THR A 86 -38.25 18.32 26.19
C THR A 86 -39.22 18.90 25.15
N GLY A 87 -38.97 20.10 24.63
CA GLY A 87 -39.96 20.89 23.91
C GLY A 87 -40.12 20.66 22.42
N GLY A 88 -39.33 19.76 21.80
CA GLY A 88 -39.45 19.43 20.38
C GLY A 88 -38.62 20.31 19.44
N ASP A 89 -38.07 21.41 19.93
CA ASP A 89 -37.21 22.31 19.15
C ASP A 89 -35.74 21.84 19.21
N ALA A 90 -35.04 21.92 18.08
CA ALA A 90 -33.59 21.68 18.03
C ALA A 90 -32.81 22.75 18.81
N SER A 91 -31.68 22.35 19.40
CA SER A 91 -30.82 23.26 20.15
C SER A 91 -29.84 23.98 19.23
N VAL A 92 -30.01 25.28 19.02
CA VAL A 92 -29.05 26.12 18.27
C VAL A 92 -28.14 26.84 19.26
N ILE A 93 -26.86 26.50 19.27
CA ILE A 93 -25.86 26.95 20.25
C ILE A 93 -24.79 27.73 19.50
N ASN A 94 -24.84 29.06 19.58
CA ASN A 94 -23.86 29.97 19.02
C ASN A 94 -23.14 30.80 20.10
N GLY A 95 -23.04 30.27 21.32
CA GLY A 95 -22.47 30.97 22.48
C GLY A 95 -21.64 30.05 23.39
N LEU A 96 -21.42 30.47 24.64
CA LEU A 96 -20.60 29.73 25.61
C LEU A 96 -21.46 28.85 26.52
N ILE A 97 -21.16 27.55 26.58
CA ILE A 97 -21.64 26.67 27.64
C ILE A 97 -20.58 26.58 28.72
N LYS A 98 -20.95 26.87 29.96
CA LYS A 98 -20.06 26.94 31.11
C LYS A 98 -20.58 26.10 32.27
N VAL A 99 -19.68 25.48 33.02
CA VAL A 99 -19.97 24.86 34.33
C VAL A 99 -19.18 25.58 35.42
N THR A 100 -19.87 26.00 36.47
CA THR A 100 -19.26 26.70 37.61
C THR A 100 -19.57 25.96 38.92
N GLY A 101 -18.62 25.96 39.86
CA GLY A 101 -18.80 25.45 41.23
C GLY A 101 -18.42 23.98 41.44
N SER A 102 -18.11 23.22 40.39
CA SER A 102 -17.58 21.85 40.47
C SER A 102 -16.72 21.50 39.25
N ASN A 103 -16.10 20.31 39.27
CA ASN A 103 -15.44 19.72 38.10
C ASN A 103 -16.34 18.68 37.40
N ALA A 104 -17.65 18.89 37.42
CA ALA A 104 -18.60 17.92 36.91
C ALA A 104 -18.51 17.75 35.38
N ASN A 105 -18.81 16.54 34.92
CA ASN A 105 -19.12 16.26 33.52
C ASN A 105 -20.49 16.85 33.16
N LEU A 106 -20.68 17.26 31.91
CA LEU A 106 -21.96 17.76 31.40
C LEU A 106 -22.48 16.87 30.26
N TYR A 107 -23.70 16.36 30.44
CA TYR A 107 -24.45 15.62 29.44
C TYR A 107 -25.63 16.48 28.97
N LEU A 108 -25.70 16.76 27.67
CA LEU A 108 -26.80 17.49 27.05
C LEU A 108 -27.53 16.58 26.06
N MET A 109 -28.82 16.34 26.33
CA MET A 109 -29.68 15.46 25.55
C MET A 109 -30.79 16.25 24.87
N ASN A 110 -30.83 16.22 23.53
CA ASN A 110 -31.93 16.77 22.74
C ASN A 110 -32.25 15.89 21.52
N PRO A 111 -33.32 15.07 21.55
CA PRO A 111 -33.71 14.21 20.43
C PRO A 111 -34.07 14.96 19.14
N ALA A 112 -34.49 16.24 19.23
CA ALA A 112 -34.88 17.03 18.08
C ALA A 112 -33.69 17.48 17.21
N GLY A 113 -32.46 17.40 17.74
CA GLY A 113 -31.22 17.78 17.07
C GLY A 113 -30.46 18.91 17.77
N ILE A 114 -29.17 19.05 17.43
CA ILE A 114 -28.27 20.04 18.03
C ILE A 114 -27.42 20.68 16.93
N ILE A 115 -27.27 22.00 16.98
CA ILE A 115 -26.36 22.77 16.13
C ILE A 115 -25.39 23.52 17.04
N PHE A 116 -24.10 23.28 16.86
CA PHE A 116 -23.02 24.13 17.37
C PHE A 116 -22.59 25.07 16.25
N GLY A 117 -22.99 26.34 16.35
CA GLY A 117 -22.61 27.38 15.39
C GLY A 117 -21.16 27.85 15.57
N SER A 118 -20.74 28.81 14.73
CA SER A 118 -19.36 29.31 14.68
C SER A 118 -18.87 29.93 15.99
N GLY A 119 -19.77 30.53 16.77
CA GLY A 119 -19.51 31.11 18.09
C GLY A 119 -19.59 30.11 19.25
N ALA A 120 -19.92 28.84 19.00
CA ALA A 120 -20.02 27.83 20.04
C ALA A 120 -18.68 27.59 20.74
N ARG A 121 -18.70 27.63 22.08
CA ARG A 121 -17.55 27.45 22.97
C ARG A 121 -17.94 26.63 24.18
N LEU A 122 -17.01 25.87 24.72
CA LEU A 122 -17.18 25.10 25.96
C LEU A 122 -16.16 25.59 27.01
N ASP A 123 -16.65 25.89 28.21
CA ASP A 123 -15.88 26.10 29.44
C ASP A 123 -16.40 25.14 30.51
N VAL A 124 -16.15 23.85 30.26
CA VAL A 124 -16.58 22.75 31.12
C VAL A 124 -15.32 22.13 31.73
N PRO A 125 -15.16 22.13 33.07
CA PRO A 125 -13.94 21.60 33.69
C PRO A 125 -13.81 20.07 33.59
N GLY A 126 -14.93 19.35 33.50
CA GLY A 126 -15.00 17.91 33.26
C GLY A 126 -15.22 17.54 31.78
N SER A 127 -15.68 16.33 31.52
CA SER A 127 -16.00 15.85 30.16
C SER A 127 -17.35 16.37 29.67
N PHE A 128 -17.49 16.55 28.35
CA PHE A 128 -18.73 17.01 27.71
C PHE A 128 -19.30 15.94 26.78
N THR A 129 -20.59 15.65 26.93
CA THR A 129 -21.34 14.75 26.06
C THR A 129 -22.58 15.45 25.50
N ALA A 130 -22.72 15.47 24.17
CA ALA A 130 -23.95 15.90 23.51
C ALA A 130 -24.57 14.73 22.75
N THR A 131 -25.89 14.53 22.90
CA THR A 131 -26.59 13.39 22.31
C THR A 131 -27.99 13.72 21.80
N THR A 132 -28.40 13.06 20.72
CA THR A 132 -29.80 13.05 20.24
C THR A 132 -30.56 11.76 20.61
N ALA A 133 -29.99 10.97 21.51
CA ALA A 133 -30.70 9.88 22.18
C ALA A 133 -31.95 10.40 22.92
N ASN A 134 -32.96 9.55 23.09
CA ASN A 134 -34.13 9.87 23.92
C ASN A 134 -34.06 9.31 25.34
N GLY A 135 -32.95 8.68 25.71
CA GLY A 135 -32.69 8.31 27.10
C GLY A 135 -31.22 8.10 27.41
N ILE A 136 -30.82 8.46 28.64
CA ILE A 136 -29.51 8.16 29.23
C ILE A 136 -29.71 7.12 30.33
N GLY A 137 -29.01 5.99 30.26
CA GLY A 137 -29.22 4.86 31.13
C GLY A 137 -28.30 4.81 32.36
N PHE A 138 -28.88 4.40 33.48
CA PHE A 138 -28.24 4.11 34.76
C PHE A 138 -28.56 2.65 35.12
N GLY A 139 -27.78 1.71 34.56
CA GLY A 139 -28.14 0.29 34.59
C GLY A 139 -29.44 0.02 33.82
N ASN A 140 -30.47 -0.51 34.49
CA ASN A 140 -31.79 -0.80 33.88
C ASN A 140 -32.79 0.37 34.02
N LYS A 141 -32.33 1.55 34.48
CA LYS A 141 -33.15 2.75 34.68
C LYS A 141 -32.77 3.81 33.65
N TRP A 142 -33.70 4.70 33.32
CA TRP A 142 -33.53 5.66 32.24
C TRP A 142 -33.87 7.08 32.70
N PHE A 143 -32.95 8.00 32.43
CA PHE A 143 -33.23 9.42 32.34
C PHE A 143 -33.81 9.70 30.95
N ASN A 144 -35.13 9.81 30.88
CA ASN A 144 -35.90 9.97 29.65
C ASN A 144 -35.82 11.40 29.13
N ALA A 145 -35.79 11.59 27.82
CA ALA A 145 -35.98 12.90 27.19
C ALA A 145 -37.46 13.33 27.17
N PHE A 146 -38.39 12.38 27.14
CA PHE A 146 -39.83 12.64 27.10
C PHE A 146 -40.56 11.98 28.27
N GLY A 147 -41.62 12.63 28.76
CA GLY A 147 -42.41 12.15 29.90
C GLY A 147 -41.73 12.33 31.26
N VAL A 148 -42.28 11.67 32.28
CA VAL A 148 -41.88 11.81 33.69
C VAL A 148 -40.66 10.93 33.99
N ASN A 149 -39.73 11.45 34.80
CA ASN A 149 -38.59 10.69 35.32
C ASN A 149 -38.77 10.36 36.80
N ASN A 150 -38.37 9.16 37.20
CA ASN A 150 -38.17 8.82 38.61
C ASN A 150 -36.70 9.09 38.99
N TYR A 151 -36.39 10.33 39.37
CA TYR A 151 -35.02 10.76 39.66
C TYR A 151 -34.35 9.95 40.76
N ALA A 152 -35.10 9.50 41.78
CA ALA A 152 -34.57 8.73 42.90
C ALA A 152 -33.92 7.39 42.49
N ASP A 153 -34.30 6.86 41.31
CA ASP A 153 -33.75 5.62 40.77
C ASP A 153 -32.45 5.82 39.95
N LEU A 154 -32.06 7.07 39.67
CA LEU A 154 -30.95 7.42 38.78
C LEU A 154 -29.62 7.60 39.54
N ILE A 155 -29.23 6.56 40.28
CA ILE A 155 -28.02 6.50 41.11
C ILE A 155 -26.84 5.91 40.31
N GLY A 156 -25.63 6.42 40.53
CA GLY A 156 -24.41 5.93 39.86
C GLY A 156 -24.03 6.75 38.62
N GLU A 157 -23.36 6.13 37.65
CA GLU A 157 -22.84 6.82 36.45
C GLU A 157 -23.71 6.54 35.21
N PRO A 158 -23.83 7.51 34.28
CA PRO A 158 -24.34 7.26 32.95
C PRO A 158 -23.58 6.13 32.26
N SER A 159 -24.31 5.16 31.71
CA SER A 159 -23.73 3.92 31.18
C SER A 159 -24.21 3.56 29.76
N SER A 160 -25.33 4.12 29.33
CA SER A 160 -25.89 3.87 28.01
C SER A 160 -26.70 5.04 27.45
N PHE A 161 -26.94 5.00 26.14
CA PHE A 161 -27.81 5.92 25.42
C PHE A 161 -28.78 5.12 24.56
N ALA A 162 -30.06 5.42 24.63
CA ALA A 162 -31.08 4.75 23.83
C ALA A 162 -31.63 5.68 22.74
N PHE A 163 -31.67 5.13 21.53
CA PHE A 163 -32.18 5.73 20.31
C PHE A 163 -33.40 4.90 19.88
N THR A 164 -34.53 5.06 20.56
CA THR A 164 -35.75 4.26 20.29
C THR A 164 -36.49 4.69 19.03
N MET A 165 -36.19 5.87 18.51
CA MET A 165 -36.78 6.42 17.28
C MET A 165 -36.19 5.72 16.06
N SER A 166 -36.98 5.56 14.99
CA SER A 166 -36.49 5.00 13.72
C SER A 166 -35.48 5.91 13.01
N GLN A 167 -35.60 7.22 13.19
CA GLN A 167 -34.66 8.23 12.68
C GLN A 167 -34.28 9.20 13.79
N PRO A 168 -33.14 8.99 14.46
CA PRO A 168 -32.67 9.95 15.46
C PRO A 168 -32.28 11.30 14.88
N GLY A 169 -32.35 12.35 15.70
CA GLY A 169 -31.96 13.71 15.29
C GLY A 169 -30.48 13.84 14.93
N ALA A 170 -30.15 14.84 14.12
CA ALA A 170 -28.78 15.13 13.70
C ALA A 170 -28.04 16.08 14.65
N ILE A 171 -26.71 16.01 14.64
CA ILE A 171 -25.82 17.02 15.24
C ILE A 171 -25.03 17.70 14.11
N ALA A 172 -25.10 19.02 14.03
CA ALA A 172 -24.29 19.80 13.11
C ALA A 172 -23.29 20.67 13.91
N ILE A 173 -22.02 20.65 13.53
CA ILE A 173 -20.99 21.54 14.07
C ILE A 173 -20.45 22.34 12.89
N ASP A 174 -20.64 23.66 12.93
CA ASP A 174 -20.34 24.56 11.82
C ASP A 174 -19.48 25.76 12.24
N GLY A 175 -18.72 26.30 11.28
CA GLY A 175 -17.87 27.49 11.42
C GLY A 175 -16.38 27.20 11.57
N PHE A 176 -15.61 28.21 11.98
CA PHE A 176 -14.15 28.19 12.04
C PHE A 176 -13.58 27.98 13.46
N GLY A 177 -12.38 27.41 13.58
CA GLY A 177 -11.68 27.16 14.85
C GLY A 177 -12.03 25.79 15.45
N ASN A 178 -11.92 25.62 16.77
CA ASN A 178 -12.20 24.32 17.41
C ASN A 178 -13.38 24.38 18.39
N LEU A 179 -14.26 23.37 18.37
CA LEU A 179 -15.09 23.00 19.51
C LEU A 179 -14.20 22.22 20.49
N ALA A 180 -13.66 22.93 21.48
CA ALA A 180 -12.60 22.42 22.35
C ALA A 180 -13.10 22.17 23.78
N ILE A 181 -12.66 21.07 24.38
CA ILE A 181 -12.78 20.80 25.82
C ILE A 181 -11.43 21.01 26.49
N LYS A 182 -11.43 21.13 27.83
CA LYS A 182 -10.19 21.27 28.61
C LYS A 182 -9.28 20.05 28.45
N ALA A 183 -7.97 20.27 28.50
CA ALA A 183 -6.98 19.20 28.39
C ALA A 183 -7.21 18.07 29.41
N GLY A 184 -7.01 16.83 28.95
CA GLY A 184 -7.24 15.61 29.73
C GLY A 184 -8.72 15.21 29.91
N GLN A 185 -9.67 15.96 29.35
CA GLN A 185 -11.10 15.66 29.40
C GLN A 185 -11.62 15.08 28.07
N ASN A 186 -12.80 14.46 28.11
CA ASN A 186 -13.38 13.81 26.94
C ASN A 186 -14.47 14.66 26.28
N LEU A 187 -14.53 14.59 24.94
CA LEU A 187 -15.59 15.16 24.12
C LEU A 187 -16.33 14.02 23.41
N THR A 188 -17.61 13.85 23.71
CA THR A 188 -18.45 12.77 23.15
C THR A 188 -19.67 13.34 22.41
N LEU A 189 -19.86 12.95 21.16
CA LEU A 189 -20.98 13.34 20.32
C LEU A 189 -21.69 12.10 19.78
N LEU A 190 -22.97 11.94 20.09
CA LEU A 190 -23.78 10.78 19.70
C LEU A 190 -25.06 11.23 18.99
N GLY A 191 -25.25 10.87 17.73
CA GLY A 191 -26.38 11.37 16.94
C GLY A 191 -26.87 10.39 15.88
N GLY A 192 -27.99 10.68 15.22
CA GLY A 192 -28.44 9.88 14.06
C GLY A 192 -27.54 10.12 12.84
N THR A 193 -27.30 11.40 12.56
CA THR A 193 -26.31 11.89 11.59
C THR A 193 -25.46 12.94 12.28
N ILE A 194 -24.16 12.96 12.02
CA ILE A 194 -23.27 13.98 12.56
C ILE A 194 -22.51 14.62 11.40
N VAL A 195 -22.59 15.94 11.30
CA VAL A 195 -21.84 16.71 10.30
C VAL A 195 -20.96 17.71 11.02
N ASN A 196 -19.66 17.51 10.94
CA ASN A 196 -18.67 18.39 11.53
C ASN A 196 -17.80 19.02 10.46
N THR A 197 -17.96 20.32 10.23
CA THR A 197 -17.17 21.15 9.32
C THR A 197 -16.14 22.02 10.05
N ARG A 198 -15.89 21.73 11.33
CA ARG A 198 -15.01 22.47 12.25
C ARG A 198 -14.03 21.52 12.96
N GLY A 199 -12.98 22.03 13.60
CA GLY A 199 -12.10 21.18 14.43
C GLY A 199 -12.74 20.74 15.74
N LEU A 200 -12.52 19.48 16.12
CA LEU A 200 -12.82 18.96 17.47
C LEU A 200 -11.53 18.83 18.26
N SER A 201 -11.46 19.39 19.46
CA SER A 201 -10.22 19.36 20.26
C SER A 201 -10.45 18.86 21.68
N ALA A 202 -9.71 17.83 22.07
CA ALA A 202 -9.61 17.32 23.43
C ALA A 202 -8.14 16.96 23.75
N PRO A 203 -7.27 17.96 23.94
CA PRO A 203 -5.83 17.74 24.08
C PRO A 203 -5.52 16.78 25.24
N GLY A 204 -4.81 15.69 24.97
CA GLY A 204 -4.51 14.65 25.97
C GLY A 204 -5.72 13.83 26.47
N GLY A 205 -6.94 14.14 26.02
CA GLY A 205 -8.17 13.42 26.35
C GLY A 205 -8.69 12.58 25.17
N GLN A 206 -9.97 12.18 25.20
CA GLN A 206 -10.58 11.39 24.14
C GLN A 206 -11.69 12.13 23.38
N VAL A 207 -11.62 12.11 22.05
CA VAL A 207 -12.74 12.48 21.17
C VAL A 207 -13.48 11.22 20.74
N THR A 208 -14.78 11.16 21.00
CA THR A 208 -15.64 10.07 20.55
C THR A 208 -16.80 10.66 19.77
N VAL A 209 -16.91 10.30 18.50
CA VAL A 209 -18.02 10.73 17.65
C VAL A 209 -18.66 9.49 17.06
N ALA A 210 -19.95 9.28 17.31
CA ALA A 210 -20.64 8.12 16.78
C ALA A 210 -22.00 8.46 16.22
N THR A 211 -22.25 8.05 14.98
CA THR A 211 -23.61 8.00 14.46
C THR A 211 -24.26 6.67 14.82
N VAL A 212 -25.51 6.73 15.24
CA VAL A 212 -26.24 5.61 15.80
C VAL A 212 -27.53 5.46 15.01
N ALA A 213 -27.73 4.25 14.48
CA ALA A 213 -28.98 3.91 13.83
C ALA A 213 -30.15 4.01 14.82
N GLY A 214 -31.35 4.24 14.30
CA GLY A 214 -32.56 4.13 15.09
C GLY A 214 -32.73 2.74 15.72
N GLU A 215 -33.66 2.64 16.65
CA GLU A 215 -34.01 1.40 17.36
C GLU A 215 -32.79 0.68 17.98
N SER A 216 -31.83 1.46 18.50
CA SER A 216 -30.56 0.97 19.03
C SER A 216 -30.23 1.52 20.41
N ILE A 217 -29.40 0.80 21.16
CA ILE A 217 -28.79 1.23 22.41
C ILE A 217 -27.28 1.24 22.24
N VAL A 218 -26.64 2.34 22.63
CA VAL A 218 -25.19 2.45 22.77
C VAL A 218 -24.84 2.23 24.22
N LYS A 219 -23.95 1.28 24.51
CA LYS A 219 -23.32 1.14 25.83
C LYS A 219 -21.94 1.77 25.79
N ILE A 220 -21.61 2.56 26.83
CA ILE A 220 -20.24 3.02 27.04
C ILE A 220 -19.53 2.00 27.92
N THR A 221 -18.45 1.43 27.41
CA THR A 221 -17.54 0.58 28.17
C THR A 221 -16.46 1.46 28.84
N GLN A 222 -16.18 1.20 30.13
CA GLN A 222 -15.28 2.01 30.95
C GLN A 222 -13.84 2.14 30.40
N LEU A 223 -13.16 3.19 30.86
CA LEU A 223 -11.77 3.56 30.55
C LEU A 223 -10.83 2.34 30.50
N GLY A 224 -10.14 2.14 29.38
CA GLY A 224 -9.11 1.11 29.21
C GLY A 224 -9.44 0.02 28.17
N ASN A 225 -10.67 -0.04 27.67
CA ASN A 225 -11.04 -0.92 26.56
C ASN A 225 -10.84 -0.24 25.20
N ILE A 226 -10.27 -0.99 24.24
CA ILE A 226 -10.09 -0.58 22.83
C ILE A 226 -11.40 -0.32 22.08
N LEU A 227 -12.52 -0.86 22.59
CA LEU A 227 -13.88 -0.62 22.12
C LEU A 227 -14.62 0.15 23.21
N SER A 228 -14.87 1.44 22.99
CA SER A 228 -15.58 2.32 23.93
C SER A 228 -17.09 2.33 23.72
N LEU A 229 -17.58 1.82 22.58
CA LEU A 229 -18.99 1.78 22.20
C LEU A 229 -19.41 0.40 21.71
N GLU A 230 -20.49 -0.12 22.28
CA GLU A 230 -21.20 -1.30 21.76
C GLU A 230 -22.63 -0.89 21.39
N THR A 231 -23.04 -1.14 20.14
CA THR A 231 -24.43 -0.90 19.69
C THR A 231 -25.23 -2.20 19.74
N GLN A 232 -26.35 -2.21 20.45
CA GLN A 232 -27.27 -3.35 20.54
C GLN A 232 -28.67 -2.96 20.06
N PRO A 233 -29.42 -3.85 19.39
CA PRO A 233 -30.80 -3.58 19.01
C PRO A 233 -31.68 -3.48 20.26
N ILE A 234 -32.68 -2.59 20.24
CA ILE A 234 -33.60 -2.39 21.38
C ILE A 234 -34.38 -3.65 21.78
N SER A 235 -34.54 -4.61 20.87
CA SER A 235 -35.19 -5.90 21.14
C SER A 235 -34.46 -6.75 22.19
N THR A 236 -33.18 -6.47 22.43
CA THR A 236 -32.35 -7.18 23.42
C THR A 236 -32.31 -6.46 24.77
N ALA A 237 -32.94 -5.29 24.89
CA ALA A 237 -32.88 -4.46 26.08
C ALA A 237 -33.89 -4.94 27.15
N PRO A 238 -33.48 -5.07 28.42
CA PRO A 238 -34.39 -5.43 29.51
C PRO A 238 -35.39 -4.31 29.84
N SER A 239 -35.05 -3.06 29.52
CA SER A 239 -35.91 -1.89 29.67
C SER A 239 -35.52 -0.82 28.64
N LEU A 240 -36.48 0.03 28.28
CA LEU A 240 -36.31 1.14 27.34
C LEU A 240 -36.83 2.45 27.93
N PRO A 241 -36.29 3.60 27.50
CA PRO A 241 -36.88 4.89 27.83
C PRO A 241 -38.22 5.09 27.12
N ASN A 242 -38.97 6.10 27.55
CA ASN A 242 -40.19 6.55 26.88
C ASN A 242 -39.88 6.97 25.44
N ASN A 243 -40.72 6.53 24.50
CA ASN A 243 -40.60 6.92 23.09
C ASN A 243 -40.74 8.43 22.92
N TRP A 244 -39.92 8.99 22.05
CA TRP A 244 -40.05 10.37 21.60
C TRP A 244 -41.21 10.49 20.63
N SER A 245 -42.13 11.43 20.88
CA SER A 245 -43.34 11.62 20.06
C SER A 245 -43.43 13.00 19.40
N LEU A 246 -42.40 13.85 19.55
CA LEU A 246 -42.34 15.16 18.93
C LEU A 246 -41.59 15.08 17.59
N PRO A 247 -41.82 16.01 16.64
CA PRO A 247 -41.12 16.02 15.36
C PRO A 247 -39.60 16.09 15.53
N ILE A 248 -38.87 15.43 14.62
CA ILE A 248 -37.41 15.50 14.50
C ILE A 248 -37.12 16.19 13.17
N LEU A 249 -36.26 17.21 13.19
CA LEU A 249 -35.89 17.93 11.98
C LEU A 249 -34.98 17.07 11.10
N SER A 250 -35.25 17.07 9.79
CA SER A 250 -34.30 16.52 8.81
C SER A 250 -33.03 17.37 8.80
N LEU A 251 -31.90 16.81 8.35
CA LEU A 251 -30.64 17.57 8.27
C LEU A 251 -30.76 18.88 7.45
N PRO A 252 -31.38 18.91 6.24
CA PRO A 252 -31.61 20.17 5.53
C PRO A 252 -32.46 21.17 6.33
N ALA A 253 -33.53 20.71 6.96
CA ALA A 253 -34.41 21.57 7.78
C ALA A 253 -33.67 22.11 9.02
N LEU A 254 -32.82 21.29 9.65
CA LEU A 254 -31.98 21.68 10.77
C LEU A 254 -31.01 22.81 10.37
N LEU A 255 -30.29 22.64 9.26
CA LEU A 255 -29.32 23.63 8.78
C LEU A 255 -29.98 24.94 8.35
N THR A 256 -31.08 24.87 7.58
CA THR A 256 -31.81 26.06 7.12
C THR A 256 -32.59 26.78 8.24
N GLY A 257 -33.20 26.05 9.17
CA GLY A 257 -34.01 26.59 10.27
C GLY A 257 -33.19 27.12 11.45
N GLY A 258 -31.96 26.62 11.63
CA GLY A 258 -31.06 27.01 12.72
C GLY A 258 -30.24 28.28 12.48
N GLY A 259 -30.48 29.00 11.37
CA GLY A 259 -29.71 30.21 11.04
C GLY A 259 -28.29 29.93 10.54
N VAL A 260 -27.99 28.70 10.10
CA VAL A 260 -26.72 28.36 9.46
C VAL A 260 -26.75 28.88 8.03
N THR A 261 -26.38 30.16 7.83
CA THR A 261 -26.44 30.81 6.52
C THR A 261 -25.17 30.65 5.68
N ASN A 262 -24.07 30.17 6.28
CA ASN A 262 -22.74 30.11 5.65
C ASN A 262 -21.95 28.88 6.13
N ALA A 263 -22.50 27.66 6.01
CA ALA A 263 -21.70 26.47 6.26
C ALA A 263 -20.60 26.38 5.20
N THR A 264 -19.35 26.62 5.58
CA THR A 264 -18.21 26.74 4.67
C THR A 264 -17.95 25.46 3.87
N GLY A 265 -18.41 24.32 4.38
CA GLY A 265 -18.26 23.00 3.75
C GLY A 265 -19.55 22.33 3.28
N LEU A 266 -20.73 22.97 3.35
CA LEU A 266 -22.00 22.34 2.95
C LEU A 266 -22.79 23.20 1.97
N THR A 267 -23.45 22.52 1.02
CA THR A 267 -24.46 23.11 0.13
C THR A 267 -25.79 22.40 0.31
N ILE A 268 -26.87 23.18 0.29
CA ILE A 268 -28.24 22.66 0.39
C ILE A 268 -28.89 22.87 -0.97
N SER A 269 -29.32 21.78 -1.61
CA SER A 269 -29.99 21.80 -2.91
C SER A 269 -31.33 21.09 -2.77
N GLY A 270 -32.39 21.87 -2.55
CA GLY A 270 -33.71 21.34 -2.18
C GLY A 270 -33.66 20.60 -0.84
N ASP A 271 -34.14 19.36 -0.82
CA ASP A 271 -34.17 18.49 0.36
C ASP A 271 -32.88 17.68 0.56
N THR A 272 -31.79 18.04 -0.14
CA THR A 272 -30.52 17.31 -0.08
C THR A 272 -29.40 18.20 0.44
N VAL A 273 -28.61 17.66 1.37
CA VAL A 273 -27.35 18.27 1.82
C VAL A 273 -26.19 17.60 1.08
N LYS A 274 -25.28 18.41 0.55
CA LYS A 274 -24.07 17.95 -0.11
C LYS A 274 -22.84 18.63 0.48
N LEU A 275 -21.71 17.94 0.46
CA LEU A 275 -20.42 18.56 0.78
C LEU A 275 -20.00 19.52 -0.35
N THR A 276 -19.58 20.72 0.04
CA THR A 276 -18.95 21.68 -0.87
C THR A 276 -17.64 21.08 -1.40
N GLY A 277 -17.36 21.24 -2.70
CA GLY A 277 -16.19 20.64 -3.35
C GLY A 277 -16.46 19.24 -3.93
N SER A 278 -16.69 18.23 -3.08
CA SER A 278 -16.89 16.85 -3.55
C SER A 278 -18.28 16.59 -4.15
N GLY A 279 -19.28 17.38 -3.75
CA GLY A 279 -20.67 17.19 -4.18
C GLY A 279 -21.34 15.93 -3.59
N LEU A 280 -20.67 15.23 -2.67
CA LEU A 280 -21.20 14.03 -2.03
C LEU A 280 -22.45 14.35 -1.23
N LYS A 281 -23.49 13.55 -1.45
CA LYS A 281 -24.72 13.60 -0.67
C LYS A 281 -24.49 13.05 0.73
N ILE A 282 -24.98 13.77 1.74
CA ILE A 282 -25.01 13.31 3.12
C ILE A 282 -26.38 12.70 3.39
N GLU A 283 -26.40 11.46 3.87
CA GLU A 283 -27.61 10.71 4.20
C GLU A 283 -27.76 10.47 5.71
N ASN A 284 -28.92 9.96 6.10
CA ASN A 284 -29.15 9.58 7.49
C ASN A 284 -28.24 8.42 7.91
N GLY A 285 -27.49 8.58 9.01
CA GLY A 285 -26.50 7.62 9.48
C GLY A 285 -25.06 7.95 9.11
N ASP A 286 -24.82 8.93 8.21
CA ASP A 286 -23.47 9.33 7.82
C ASP A 286 -22.78 10.19 8.88
N LEU A 287 -21.46 10.04 8.98
CA LEU A 287 -20.58 10.86 9.80
C LEU A 287 -19.65 11.66 8.88
N VAL A 288 -19.72 12.99 8.93
CA VAL A 288 -18.74 13.88 8.30
C VAL A 288 -17.83 14.48 9.36
N VAL A 289 -16.52 14.41 9.16
CA VAL A 289 -15.52 15.01 10.05
C VAL A 289 -14.45 15.76 9.26
N ASP A 290 -14.26 17.02 9.59
CA ASP A 290 -13.17 17.83 9.06
C ASP A 290 -11.84 17.54 9.79
N SER A 291 -11.72 17.97 11.05
CA SER A 291 -10.48 17.86 11.81
C SER A 291 -10.68 17.44 13.26
N VAL A 292 -9.66 16.75 13.81
CA VAL A 292 -9.62 16.27 15.20
C VAL A 292 -8.23 16.46 15.77
N ASP A 293 -8.15 16.97 17.00
CA ASP A 293 -6.94 17.07 17.80
C ASP A 293 -7.20 16.46 19.19
N ALA A 294 -6.63 15.29 19.47
CA ALA A 294 -6.94 14.56 20.70
C ALA A 294 -5.78 13.72 21.25
N GLY A 295 -5.92 13.28 22.51
CA GLY A 295 -5.12 12.18 23.03
C GLY A 295 -5.43 10.87 22.31
N ASN A 296 -6.70 10.47 22.24
CA ASN A 296 -7.16 9.37 21.41
C ASN A 296 -8.46 9.77 20.71
N ALA A 297 -8.77 9.15 19.57
CA ALA A 297 -10.05 9.40 18.91
C ALA A 297 -10.70 8.13 18.35
N THR A 298 -12.02 8.06 18.48
CA THR A 298 -12.86 7.02 17.89
C THR A 298 -14.01 7.68 17.15
N LEU A 299 -14.00 7.53 15.83
CA LEU A 299 -15.02 8.06 14.93
C LEU A 299 -15.76 6.87 14.34
N SER A 300 -17.05 6.73 14.66
CA SER A 300 -17.87 5.57 14.30
C SER A 300 -19.11 5.99 13.51
N SER A 301 -19.36 5.34 12.39
CA SER A 301 -20.51 5.60 11.54
C SER A 301 -21.40 4.38 11.39
N SER A 302 -22.71 4.59 11.55
CA SER A 302 -23.76 3.61 11.23
C SER A 302 -23.97 3.40 9.72
N ARG A 303 -23.40 4.27 8.87
CA ARG A 303 -23.28 4.12 7.41
C ARG A 303 -21.88 4.51 6.95
N ASN A 304 -21.72 5.66 6.28
CA ASN A 304 -20.45 6.12 5.74
C ASN A 304 -19.74 7.07 6.70
N LEU A 305 -18.42 7.00 6.73
CA LEU A 305 -17.58 8.01 7.35
C LEU A 305 -16.90 8.79 6.23
N ILE A 306 -17.08 10.10 6.22
CA ILE A 306 -16.54 11.00 5.22
C ILE A 306 -15.61 11.97 5.94
N SER A 307 -14.31 11.90 5.63
CA SER A 307 -13.35 12.87 6.13
C SER A 307 -12.99 13.85 5.03
N VAL A 308 -13.11 15.14 5.36
CA VAL A 308 -12.83 16.25 4.44
C VAL A 308 -11.70 17.09 5.00
N GLY A 309 -10.63 17.33 4.24
CA GLY A 309 -9.51 18.15 4.69
C GLY A 309 -9.66 19.65 4.40
N GLN A 310 -10.82 20.25 4.70
CA GLN A 310 -11.15 21.62 4.23
C GLN A 310 -10.55 22.75 5.08
N SER A 311 -10.13 22.48 6.31
CA SER A 311 -9.55 23.51 7.19
C SER A 311 -8.03 23.61 7.13
N GLY A 312 -7.36 22.78 6.31
CA GLY A 312 -5.90 22.60 6.36
C GLY A 312 -5.40 21.93 7.65
N GLN A 313 -6.31 21.58 8.56
CA GLN A 313 -6.07 20.67 9.68
C GLN A 313 -6.66 19.31 9.31
N GLY A 314 -5.99 18.22 9.70
CA GLY A 314 -6.53 16.88 9.49
C GLY A 314 -6.85 16.18 10.80
N LEU A 315 -6.67 14.87 10.83
CA LEU A 315 -6.97 14.05 12.01
C LEU A 315 -5.68 13.71 12.73
N THR A 316 -5.45 14.36 13.87
CA THR A 316 -4.22 14.24 14.65
C THR A 316 -4.50 13.70 16.05
N THR A 317 -3.82 12.62 16.44
CA THR A 317 -3.88 12.07 17.80
C THR A 317 -2.52 11.78 18.38
N SER A 318 -2.32 12.03 19.67
CA SER A 318 -1.08 11.66 20.36
C SER A 318 -1.00 10.14 20.65
N GLY A 319 -2.13 9.49 20.80
CA GLY A 319 -2.34 8.05 20.93
C GLY A 319 -2.98 7.46 19.67
N ASN A 320 -4.00 6.64 19.85
CA ASN A 320 -4.66 5.90 18.76
C ASN A 320 -5.79 6.69 18.08
N LEU A 321 -5.96 6.45 16.78
CA LEU A 321 -7.13 6.89 16.00
C LEU A 321 -7.82 5.66 15.39
N SER A 322 -9.13 5.55 15.59
CA SER A 322 -9.96 4.52 14.97
C SER A 322 -11.10 5.15 14.20
N LEU A 323 -11.16 4.87 12.90
CA LEU A 323 -12.24 5.25 12.00
C LEU A 323 -13.03 3.98 11.63
N LEU A 324 -14.29 3.94 12.02
CA LEU A 324 -15.16 2.77 11.87
C LEU A 324 -16.40 3.18 11.09
N ALA A 325 -16.69 2.52 9.99
CA ALA A 325 -17.88 2.73 9.18
C ALA A 325 -18.53 1.39 8.85
N LYS A 326 -19.85 1.28 9.08
CA LYS A 326 -20.60 0.09 8.69
C LYS A 326 -20.67 -0.10 7.18
N ASP A 327 -20.52 0.96 6.41
CA ASP A 327 -20.52 0.91 4.95
C ASP A 327 -19.13 1.30 4.42
N THR A 328 -18.92 2.58 4.10
CA THR A 328 -17.70 3.04 3.42
C THR A 328 -16.99 4.15 4.19
N ILE A 329 -15.66 4.12 4.21
CA ILE A 329 -14.83 5.28 4.59
C ILE A 329 -14.42 6.00 3.31
N ASN A 330 -14.66 7.31 3.22
CA ASN A 330 -14.21 8.14 2.11
C ASN A 330 -13.32 9.28 2.61
N PHE A 331 -12.16 9.44 1.99
CA PHE A 331 -11.25 10.57 2.23
C PHE A 331 -11.14 11.46 1.00
N PHE A 332 -11.20 12.76 1.24
CA PHE A 332 -10.98 13.81 0.24
C PHE A 332 -10.11 14.93 0.85
N ASP A 333 -9.08 15.37 0.14
CA ASP A 333 -8.57 16.73 0.34
C ASP A 333 -9.42 17.72 -0.50
N GLY A 334 -9.59 18.94 0.00
CA GLY A 334 -10.56 19.91 -0.52
C GLY A 334 -10.36 20.24 -2.02
N ALA A 335 -11.36 20.90 -2.62
CA ALA A 335 -11.34 21.29 -4.04
C ALA A 335 -10.38 22.46 -4.38
N GLY A 336 -9.36 22.71 -3.54
CA GLY A 336 -8.36 23.76 -3.71
C GLY A 336 -6.96 23.16 -3.66
N PHE A 337 -6.15 23.39 -4.70
CA PHE A 337 -4.81 22.81 -4.89
C PHE A 337 -3.78 23.10 -3.78
N ASP A 338 -4.11 23.94 -2.78
CA ASP A 338 -3.23 24.31 -1.66
C ASP A 338 -3.59 23.65 -0.31
N GLU A 339 -4.80 23.09 -0.17
CA GLU A 339 -5.23 22.38 1.05
C GLU A 339 -4.75 20.92 1.00
N PHE A 340 -4.06 20.48 2.05
CA PHE A 340 -3.54 19.12 2.17
C PHE A 340 -4.10 18.45 3.43
N PHE A 341 -4.27 17.14 3.36
CA PHE A 341 -4.87 16.36 4.44
C PHE A 341 -3.81 15.53 5.15
N ILE A 342 -3.44 15.95 6.37
CA ILE A 342 -2.55 15.18 7.25
C ILE A 342 -3.40 14.33 8.17
N LEU A 343 -3.18 13.02 8.14
CA LEU A 343 -3.67 12.13 9.16
C LEU A 343 -2.48 11.56 9.93
N GLN A 344 -2.37 11.90 11.21
CA GLN A 344 -1.20 11.60 12.01
C GLN A 344 -1.56 11.05 13.39
N THR A 345 -0.97 9.91 13.75
CA THR A 345 -1.15 9.31 15.07
C THR A 345 0.20 9.01 15.74
N GLY A 346 0.32 9.27 17.04
CA GLY A 346 1.47 8.78 17.82
C GLY A 346 1.37 7.28 18.15
N GLY A 347 0.15 6.75 18.26
CA GLY A 347 -0.16 5.33 18.43
C GLY A 347 -0.59 4.65 17.12
N ASN A 348 -1.48 3.66 17.25
CA ASN A 348 -2.03 2.91 16.13
C ASN A 348 -3.09 3.71 15.36
N LEU A 349 -3.16 3.45 14.06
CA LEU A 349 -4.15 3.96 13.16
C LEU A 349 -4.96 2.80 12.56
N LYS A 350 -6.28 2.84 12.73
CA LYS A 350 -7.18 1.83 12.16
C LYS A 350 -8.27 2.47 11.31
N PHE A 351 -8.40 2.02 10.06
CA PHE A 351 -9.56 2.25 9.22
C PHE A 351 -10.34 0.95 9.07
N GLN A 352 -11.63 0.99 9.35
CA GLN A 352 -12.52 -0.14 9.09
C GLN A 352 -13.78 0.35 8.38
N GLY A 353 -13.87 0.11 7.08
CA GLY A 353 -15.09 0.29 6.31
C GLY A 353 -15.56 -1.08 5.86
N ASN A 354 -16.67 -1.60 6.42
CA ASN A 354 -17.03 -3.00 6.19
C ASN A 354 -17.27 -3.30 4.70
N GLN A 355 -17.79 -2.34 3.94
CA GLN A 355 -17.99 -2.49 2.49
C GLN A 355 -16.80 -1.96 1.68
N ASN A 356 -16.34 -0.73 1.91
CA ASN A 356 -15.23 -0.17 1.14
C ASN A 356 -14.40 0.84 1.95
N ILE A 357 -13.17 1.09 1.50
CA ILE A 357 -12.36 2.23 1.90
C ILE A 357 -11.88 2.93 0.63
N ASN A 358 -12.25 4.19 0.44
CA ASN A 358 -11.92 5.00 -0.72
C ASN A 358 -11.07 6.19 -0.29
N ILE A 359 -9.82 6.22 -0.74
CA ILE A 359 -8.88 7.29 -0.43
C ILE A 359 -8.59 8.07 -1.72
N GLN A 360 -9.11 9.30 -1.80
CA GLN A 360 -8.94 10.16 -2.97
C GLN A 360 -8.27 11.47 -2.53
N LEU A 361 -6.94 11.51 -2.66
CA LEU A 361 -6.13 12.68 -2.29
C LEU A 361 -5.49 13.27 -3.56
N ALA A 362 -5.63 14.57 -3.77
CA ALA A 362 -5.12 15.32 -4.91
C ALA A 362 -3.89 16.19 -4.56
N ASN A 363 -3.60 16.38 -3.27
CA ASN A 363 -2.47 17.18 -2.80
C ASN A 363 -1.25 16.31 -2.45
N GLU A 364 -0.07 16.70 -2.93
CA GLU A 364 1.22 16.01 -2.67
C GLU A 364 1.65 15.98 -1.21
N LYS A 365 1.13 16.91 -0.40
CA LYS A 365 1.44 16.99 1.02
C LYS A 365 0.50 16.13 1.87
N SER A 366 -0.54 15.55 1.27
CA SER A 366 -1.46 14.65 1.98
C SER A 366 -0.75 13.34 2.35
N ILE A 367 -0.83 12.96 3.63
CA ILE A 367 -0.05 11.84 4.17
C ILE A 367 -0.79 11.15 5.30
N PHE A 368 -0.72 9.82 5.32
CA PHE A 368 -1.20 8.99 6.44
C PHE A 368 0.00 8.43 7.19
N GLN A 369 0.14 8.84 8.45
CA GLN A 369 1.28 8.49 9.29
C GLN A 369 0.82 7.95 10.64
N ALA A 370 1.36 6.79 11.03
CA ALA A 370 1.14 6.20 12.34
C ALA A 370 2.49 5.92 13.05
N GLY A 371 2.61 6.27 14.33
CA GLY A 371 3.75 5.86 15.16
C GLY A 371 3.67 4.38 15.60
N GLY A 372 2.46 3.83 15.65
CA GLY A 372 2.16 2.41 15.88
C GLY A 372 1.91 1.63 14.59
N ASN A 373 0.96 0.70 14.62
CA ASN A 373 0.50 -0.03 13.43
C ASN A 373 -0.46 0.83 12.60
N LEU A 374 -0.53 0.57 11.29
CA LEU A 374 -1.55 1.10 10.39
C LEU A 374 -2.32 -0.07 9.76
N ASP A 375 -3.60 -0.16 10.08
CA ASP A 375 -4.48 -1.25 9.64
C ASP A 375 -5.64 -0.72 8.78
N LEU A 376 -5.76 -1.24 7.56
CA LEU A 376 -6.88 -1.02 6.65
C LEU A 376 -7.75 -2.27 6.63
N VAL A 377 -9.02 -2.18 7.01
CA VAL A 377 -9.91 -3.35 7.18
C VAL A 377 -11.21 -3.19 6.37
N SER A 378 -11.45 -4.07 5.40
CA SER A 378 -12.67 -4.10 4.59
C SER A 378 -12.90 -5.45 3.91
N ASP A 379 -14.16 -5.90 3.80
CA ASP A 379 -14.50 -7.08 2.99
C ASP A 379 -14.68 -6.75 1.50
N GLY A 380 -14.81 -5.47 1.13
CA GLY A 380 -14.86 -5.05 -0.26
C GLY A 380 -13.60 -4.31 -0.71
N THR A 381 -13.76 -3.23 -1.47
CA THR A 381 -12.62 -2.59 -2.15
C THR A 381 -11.93 -1.60 -1.23
N ILE A 382 -10.63 -1.81 -1.00
CA ILE A 382 -9.75 -0.79 -0.40
C ILE A 382 -8.98 -0.17 -1.55
N SER A 383 -9.38 1.04 -1.94
CA SER A 383 -8.77 1.78 -3.04
C SER A 383 -8.13 3.07 -2.53
N GLY A 384 -6.93 3.38 -3.00
CA GLY A 384 -6.27 4.59 -2.54
C GLY A 384 -5.01 4.99 -3.28
N ASN A 385 -4.68 6.27 -3.15
CA ASN A 385 -3.50 6.89 -3.74
C ASN A 385 -2.59 7.58 -2.69
N ALA A 386 -2.87 7.40 -1.40
CA ALA A 386 -2.11 8.00 -0.30
C ALA A 386 -0.71 7.40 -0.09
N ARG A 387 0.19 8.22 0.49
CA ARG A 387 1.40 7.72 1.15
C ARG A 387 1.07 7.17 2.51
N PHE A 388 1.56 5.97 2.76
CA PHE A 388 1.45 5.32 4.07
C PHE A 388 2.81 5.26 4.73
N ILE A 389 2.90 5.80 5.94
CA ILE A 389 4.09 5.68 6.78
C ILE A 389 3.67 5.08 8.13
N THR A 390 4.36 4.03 8.55
CA THR A 390 4.08 3.37 9.84
C THR A 390 5.37 3.14 10.65
N GLY A 391 5.28 3.41 11.94
CA GLY A 391 6.32 3.16 12.93
C GLY A 391 6.41 1.69 13.36
N LYS A 392 5.39 0.88 13.05
CA LYS A 392 5.37 -0.58 13.21
C LYS A 392 4.86 -1.22 11.93
N ASN A 393 3.81 -2.04 11.97
CA ASN A 393 3.35 -2.80 10.82
C ASN A 393 2.37 -2.00 9.96
N PHE A 394 2.33 -2.31 8.66
CA PHE A 394 1.26 -1.94 7.75
C PHE A 394 0.47 -3.19 7.38
N SER A 395 -0.85 -3.15 7.50
CA SER A 395 -1.69 -4.30 7.13
C SER A 395 -2.94 -3.89 6.36
N VAL A 396 -3.28 -4.71 5.37
CA VAL A 396 -4.56 -4.68 4.65
C VAL A 396 -5.29 -5.99 4.92
N GLN A 397 -6.44 -5.90 5.56
CA GLN A 397 -7.18 -7.04 6.10
C GLN A 397 -8.64 -7.04 5.64
N ASN A 398 -9.24 -8.22 5.63
CA ASN A 398 -10.70 -8.38 5.59
C ASN A 398 -11.28 -8.39 7.02
N LEU A 399 -12.60 -8.35 7.17
CA LEU A 399 -13.26 -8.31 8.50
C LEU A 399 -13.04 -9.58 9.31
N SER A 400 -12.67 -10.68 8.67
CA SER A 400 -12.30 -11.95 9.32
C SER A 400 -10.85 -11.97 9.81
N GLY A 401 -10.08 -10.91 9.59
CA GLY A 401 -8.65 -10.81 9.94
C GLY A 401 -7.70 -11.50 8.96
N GLY A 402 -8.21 -11.99 7.83
CA GLY A 402 -7.39 -12.49 6.73
C GLY A 402 -6.86 -11.36 5.85
N ALA A 403 -6.09 -11.70 4.82
CA ALA A 403 -5.54 -10.71 3.89
C ALA A 403 -6.66 -10.02 3.07
N GLY A 404 -6.67 -8.68 3.07
CA GLY A 404 -7.60 -7.85 2.31
C GLY A 404 -6.97 -7.34 1.01
N ASN A 405 -7.78 -7.14 -0.03
CA ASN A 405 -7.28 -6.67 -1.32
C ASN A 405 -7.09 -5.15 -1.32
N PHE A 406 -6.04 -4.68 -1.98
CA PHE A 406 -5.71 -3.27 -2.12
C PHE A 406 -5.65 -2.88 -3.60
N SER A 407 -6.18 -1.73 -3.97
CA SER A 407 -6.08 -1.22 -5.33
C SER A 407 -5.67 0.23 -5.35
N SER A 408 -5.06 0.65 -6.46
CA SER A 408 -4.91 2.06 -6.77
C SER A 408 -5.67 2.35 -8.06
N SER A 409 -6.62 3.29 -8.00
CA SER A 409 -7.34 3.77 -9.18
C SER A 409 -7.25 5.30 -9.23
N PHE A 410 -6.54 5.82 -10.22
CA PHE A 410 -6.43 7.26 -10.47
C PHE A 410 -7.62 7.66 -11.34
N LEU A 411 -8.69 8.16 -10.73
CA LEU A 411 -9.94 8.48 -11.44
C LEU A 411 -9.92 9.82 -12.18
N SER A 412 -8.79 10.54 -12.26
CA SER A 412 -8.73 11.85 -12.92
C SER A 412 -7.68 11.92 -14.04
N PRO A 413 -8.08 12.28 -15.28
CA PRO A 413 -7.16 12.60 -16.39
C PRO A 413 -6.40 13.92 -16.22
N VAL A 414 -6.61 14.65 -15.11
CA VAL A 414 -6.07 15.99 -14.89
C VAL A 414 -5.34 15.98 -13.54
N GLY A 415 -4.06 16.38 -13.54
CA GLY A 415 -3.14 16.36 -12.38
C GLY A 415 -3.78 16.92 -11.09
N THR A 416 -3.40 16.46 -9.91
CA THR A 416 -2.04 16.33 -9.39
C THR A 416 -1.95 15.23 -8.32
N ASN A 417 -0.75 14.67 -8.19
CA ASN A 417 -0.10 14.22 -6.95
C ASN A 417 -0.80 13.23 -6.00
N SER A 418 -0.30 12.00 -6.01
CA SER A 418 -0.51 11.08 -4.90
C SER A 418 0.55 9.97 -4.81
N GLN A 419 1.13 9.85 -3.62
CA GLN A 419 2.33 9.10 -3.31
C GLN A 419 2.02 7.60 -3.10
N GLY A 420 2.07 6.77 -4.14
CA GLY A 420 1.91 5.31 -4.05
C GLY A 420 3.08 4.56 -3.38
N ILE A 421 3.63 5.11 -2.30
CA ILE A 421 4.75 4.55 -1.53
C ILE A 421 4.24 4.12 -0.16
N ILE A 422 4.50 2.86 0.20
CA ILE A 422 4.26 2.30 1.52
C ILE A 422 5.60 2.15 2.24
N SER A 423 5.75 2.78 3.39
CA SER A 423 6.97 2.76 4.20
C SER A 423 6.70 2.29 5.61
N SER A 424 7.37 1.20 6.02
CA SER A 424 7.10 0.52 7.29
C SER A 424 8.37 0.23 8.08
N ASN A 425 8.42 0.66 9.35
CA ASN A 425 9.48 0.25 10.29
C ASN A 425 9.30 -1.20 10.78
N GLY A 426 8.14 -1.82 10.53
CA GLY A 426 7.83 -3.21 10.81
C GLY A 426 7.60 -4.01 9.52
N ASP A 427 6.66 -4.94 9.59
CA ASP A 427 6.25 -5.76 8.46
C ASP A 427 5.19 -5.05 7.60
N VAL A 428 5.03 -5.50 6.36
CA VAL A 428 3.97 -5.07 5.44
C VAL A 428 3.20 -6.30 5.01
N SER A 429 1.87 -6.27 5.14
CA SER A 429 0.99 -7.37 4.73
C SER A 429 -0.22 -6.88 3.94
N PHE A 430 -0.53 -7.53 2.82
CA PHE A 430 -1.72 -7.26 2.01
C PHE A 430 -2.14 -8.51 1.23
N GLY A 431 -3.40 -8.56 0.79
CA GLY A 431 -3.92 -9.56 -0.15
C GLY A 431 -3.49 -9.26 -1.57
N ASN A 432 -4.41 -9.31 -2.53
CA ASN A 432 -4.07 -8.99 -3.91
C ASN A 432 -3.93 -7.48 -4.10
N TYR A 433 -2.99 -7.06 -4.95
CA TYR A 433 -2.82 -5.69 -5.42
C TYR A 433 -3.18 -5.57 -6.90
N LYS A 434 -3.98 -4.57 -7.27
CA LYS A 434 -4.22 -4.20 -8.67
C LYS A 434 -4.20 -2.67 -8.83
N GLY A 435 -3.34 -2.15 -9.70
CA GLY A 435 -3.33 -0.71 -9.99
C GLY A 435 -2.05 -0.21 -10.65
N SER A 436 -1.70 1.05 -10.40
CA SER A 436 -0.46 1.66 -10.93
C SER A 436 0.81 1.12 -10.27
N SER A 437 1.97 1.56 -10.79
CA SER A 437 3.28 1.30 -10.20
C SER A 437 3.30 1.49 -8.68
N LEU A 438 3.85 0.49 -7.99
CA LEU A 438 3.85 0.39 -6.52
C LEU A 438 5.28 0.30 -5.99
N LYS A 439 5.54 1.04 -4.91
CA LYS A 439 6.75 0.86 -4.09
C LYS A 439 6.36 0.52 -2.65
N VAL A 440 6.99 -0.54 -2.13
CA VAL A 440 6.92 -0.92 -0.72
C VAL A 440 8.33 -1.02 -0.16
N GLU A 441 8.57 -0.37 0.96
CA GLU A 441 9.80 -0.49 1.73
C GLU A 441 9.50 -0.83 3.19
N ALA A 442 10.19 -1.84 3.70
CA ALA A 442 9.99 -2.37 5.03
C ALA A 442 11.33 -2.65 5.71
N LYS A 443 11.47 -2.28 6.98
CA LYS A 443 12.56 -2.82 7.82
C LYS A 443 12.30 -4.28 8.22
N GLY A 444 11.03 -4.70 8.21
CA GLY A 444 10.61 -6.08 8.36
C GLY A 444 10.42 -6.81 7.04
N SER A 445 9.54 -7.80 7.04
CA SER A 445 9.18 -8.62 5.87
C SER A 445 7.97 -8.05 5.13
N ILE A 446 7.86 -8.38 3.85
CA ILE A 446 6.72 -8.03 2.99
C ILE A 446 5.99 -9.31 2.61
N VAL A 447 4.68 -9.38 2.88
CA VAL A 447 3.80 -10.48 2.50
C VAL A 447 2.64 -9.93 1.66
N GLY A 448 2.52 -10.41 0.43
CA GLY A 448 1.48 -10.01 -0.52
C GLY A 448 0.77 -11.23 -1.12
N GLY A 449 -0.43 -11.01 -1.66
CA GLY A 449 -1.08 -11.92 -2.61
C GLY A 449 -0.55 -11.71 -4.02
N ASP A 450 -1.43 -11.83 -5.01
CA ASP A 450 -1.13 -11.55 -6.41
C ASP A 450 -1.01 -10.03 -6.65
N ILE A 451 -0.05 -9.62 -7.47
CA ILE A 451 0.23 -8.21 -7.76
C ILE A 451 0.09 -7.98 -9.28
N GLU A 452 -0.81 -7.07 -9.67
CA GLU A 452 -1.05 -6.66 -11.05
C GLU A 452 -0.78 -5.16 -11.20
N ILE A 453 0.22 -4.81 -12.01
CA ILE A 453 0.53 -3.42 -12.38
C ILE A 453 -0.01 -3.13 -13.77
N THR A 454 -0.89 -2.13 -13.88
CA THR A 454 -1.64 -1.81 -15.10
C THR A 454 -1.21 -0.50 -15.75
N GLN A 455 -0.42 0.34 -15.08
CA GLN A 455 0.05 1.64 -15.61
C GLN A 455 1.15 2.26 -14.74
N PRO A 456 1.91 3.26 -15.25
CA PRO A 456 2.78 4.08 -14.43
C PRO A 456 2.01 4.86 -13.35
N ASN A 457 2.69 5.27 -12.28
CA ASN A 457 2.16 6.25 -11.33
C ASN A 457 2.67 7.65 -11.67
N ALA A 458 2.10 8.24 -12.74
CA ALA A 458 2.50 9.56 -13.26
C ALA A 458 2.37 10.71 -12.23
N SER A 459 1.62 10.49 -11.15
CA SER A 459 1.38 11.48 -10.10
C SER A 459 2.47 11.54 -9.02
N LEU A 460 3.49 10.67 -9.06
CA LEU A 460 4.53 10.68 -8.03
C LEU A 460 5.40 11.95 -8.09
N VAL A 461 5.69 12.46 -6.88
CA VAL A 461 6.57 13.59 -6.60
C VAL A 461 7.40 13.30 -5.35
N GLY A 462 8.60 13.89 -5.27
CA GLY A 462 9.52 13.70 -4.14
C GLY A 462 10.97 13.52 -4.60
N THR A 463 11.86 13.32 -3.64
CA THR A 463 13.31 13.17 -3.86
C THR A 463 13.77 11.72 -3.91
N ASP A 464 12.86 10.77 -3.74
CA ASP A 464 13.20 9.35 -3.81
C ASP A 464 13.67 9.00 -5.24
N PRO A 465 14.85 8.38 -5.41
CA PRO A 465 15.40 8.07 -6.73
C PRO A 465 14.53 7.11 -7.55
N ASP A 466 13.69 6.29 -6.92
CA ASP A 466 12.79 5.36 -7.61
C ASP A 466 11.57 6.06 -8.22
N ILE A 467 11.25 7.28 -7.79
CA ILE A 467 10.08 8.02 -8.30
C ILE A 467 10.15 8.19 -9.81
N ALA A 468 11.34 8.48 -10.36
CA ALA A 468 11.50 8.61 -11.80
C ALA A 468 11.11 7.33 -12.55
N THR A 469 11.43 6.16 -12.00
CA THR A 469 11.09 4.86 -12.57
C THR A 469 9.58 4.60 -12.47
N LEU A 470 9.03 4.71 -11.26
CA LEU A 470 7.61 4.45 -10.99
C LEU A 470 6.68 5.41 -11.75
N LYS A 471 7.12 6.64 -11.99
CA LYS A 471 6.38 7.70 -12.69
C LYS A 471 6.34 7.50 -14.19
N ASN A 472 7.46 7.12 -14.78
CA ASN A 472 7.61 7.08 -16.23
C ASN A 472 7.37 5.69 -16.83
N SER A 473 7.19 4.67 -15.99
CA SER A 473 7.04 3.29 -16.46
C SER A 473 6.27 2.41 -15.47
N SER A 474 5.55 1.41 -15.99
CA SER A 474 4.81 0.42 -15.20
C SER A 474 5.81 -0.48 -14.47
N SER A 475 5.95 -0.28 -13.17
CA SER A 475 7.05 -0.84 -12.36
C SER A 475 6.58 -1.33 -11.00
N LEU A 476 7.28 -2.32 -10.44
CA LEU A 476 7.05 -2.80 -9.09
C LEU A 476 8.37 -2.80 -8.32
N ILE A 477 8.38 -2.23 -7.12
CA ILE A 477 9.57 -2.18 -6.27
C ILE A 477 9.22 -2.62 -4.85
N LEU A 478 9.73 -3.77 -4.42
CA LEU A 478 9.57 -4.29 -3.06
C LEU A 478 10.93 -4.39 -2.38
N ARG A 479 11.11 -3.76 -1.22
CA ARG A 479 12.34 -3.80 -0.44
C ARG A 479 12.08 -4.20 1.01
N ALA A 480 12.56 -5.37 1.43
CA ALA A 480 12.37 -5.90 2.78
C ALA A 480 13.69 -6.03 3.55
N GLY A 481 13.62 -5.88 4.87
CA GLY A 481 14.79 -6.02 5.75
C GLY A 481 15.77 -4.84 5.70
N LEU A 482 15.31 -3.65 5.35
CA LEU A 482 16.14 -2.44 5.26
C LEU A 482 16.68 -2.01 6.63
N SER A 483 17.90 -1.48 6.68
CA SER A 483 18.44 -0.80 7.87
C SER A 483 17.78 0.56 8.10
N GLU A 484 17.53 1.28 7.01
CA GLU A 484 16.91 2.60 6.97
C GLU A 484 15.88 2.69 5.83
N LEU A 485 14.80 3.42 6.08
CA LEU A 485 13.78 3.71 5.07
C LEU A 485 14.18 4.95 4.29
N ARG A 486 13.90 4.99 2.98
CA ARG A 486 14.17 6.18 2.15
C ARG A 486 13.09 7.25 2.30
N ASN A 487 11.88 6.81 2.65
CA ASN A 487 10.72 7.66 2.90
C ASN A 487 10.28 7.49 4.35
N PRO A 488 11.16 7.74 5.35
CA PRO A 488 10.77 7.63 6.74
C PRO A 488 9.71 8.68 7.08
N ALA A 489 9.14 8.59 8.27
CA ALA A 489 8.30 9.64 8.84
C ALA A 489 9.01 11.00 8.76
N THR A 490 8.53 11.87 7.85
CA THR A 490 9.13 13.19 7.58
C THR A 490 8.59 14.28 8.49
N ILE A 491 7.43 14.06 9.11
CA ILE A 491 6.82 15.01 10.00
C ILE A 491 7.28 14.66 11.41
N SER A 492 8.16 15.51 11.97
CA SER A 492 8.37 15.57 13.41
C SER A 492 6.97 15.61 14.04
N PRO A 493 6.60 14.67 14.90
CA PRO A 493 5.29 14.62 15.53
C PRO A 493 4.89 16.04 15.91
N THR A 494 3.84 16.57 15.29
CA THR A 494 3.31 17.86 15.71
C THR A 494 3.06 17.71 17.20
N SER A 495 3.81 18.47 17.99
CA SER A 495 3.83 18.33 19.43
C SER A 495 2.45 18.74 19.93
N ILE A 496 1.56 17.78 20.12
CA ILE A 496 0.47 17.92 21.07
C ILE A 496 1.15 17.80 22.43
N ASP A 497 1.46 18.95 23.03
CA ASP A 497 1.92 19.06 24.41
C ASP A 497 3.28 18.37 24.69
N THR A 498 4.35 18.84 24.03
CA THR A 498 5.78 18.51 24.31
C THR A 498 6.26 17.06 24.08
N THR A 499 5.42 16.15 23.61
CA THR A 499 5.81 14.75 23.38
C THR A 499 6.25 14.49 21.93
N THR A 500 7.51 14.08 21.76
CA THR A 500 8.04 13.59 20.48
C THR A 500 7.78 12.09 20.35
N PHE A 501 6.74 11.72 19.61
CA PHE A 501 6.52 10.35 19.16
C PHE A 501 7.56 9.92 18.12
N SER A 502 8.63 9.28 18.59
CA SER A 502 9.57 8.57 17.74
C SER A 502 9.36 7.08 17.92
N SER A 503 8.99 6.37 16.85
CA SER A 503 9.01 4.91 16.85
C SER A 503 10.48 4.45 16.81
N THR A 504 11.02 4.02 17.94
CA THR A 504 12.40 3.51 18.05
C THR A 504 12.51 2.00 17.79
N ASN A 505 11.41 1.35 17.38
CA ASN A 505 11.40 -0.10 17.21
C ASN A 505 12.17 -0.53 15.96
N THR A 506 13.10 -1.45 16.15
CA THR A 506 13.72 -2.25 15.11
C THR A 506 12.84 -3.49 14.89
N SER A 507 12.43 -3.76 13.64
CA SER A 507 11.74 -5.00 13.33
C SER A 507 12.61 -6.21 13.70
N THR A 508 12.02 -7.20 14.36
CA THR A 508 12.65 -8.50 14.67
C THR A 508 12.51 -9.50 13.52
N SER A 509 11.75 -9.14 12.48
CA SER A 509 11.51 -9.94 11.30
C SER A 509 12.80 -10.08 10.47
N VAL A 510 12.98 -11.24 9.84
CA VAL A 510 14.21 -11.55 9.08
C VAL A 510 14.35 -10.73 7.79
N GLY A 511 13.26 -10.12 7.31
CA GLY A 511 13.23 -9.32 6.09
C GLY A 511 13.08 -10.16 4.84
N ASN A 512 12.04 -11.00 4.80
CA ASN A 512 11.66 -11.80 3.63
C ASN A 512 10.70 -11.01 2.71
N ILE A 513 10.63 -11.42 1.46
CA ILE A 513 9.52 -11.08 0.55
C ILE A 513 8.76 -12.36 0.23
N THR A 514 7.44 -12.38 0.38
CA THR A 514 6.59 -13.50 -0.04
C THR A 514 5.36 -12.97 -0.76
N VAL A 515 5.18 -13.33 -2.03
CA VAL A 515 4.09 -12.84 -2.89
C VAL A 515 3.48 -13.96 -3.73
N GLY A 516 2.30 -13.73 -4.30
CA GLY A 516 1.64 -14.61 -5.26
C GLY A 516 2.20 -14.44 -6.68
N ASN A 517 1.33 -14.37 -7.68
CA ASN A 517 1.68 -14.00 -9.05
C ASN A 517 2.10 -12.52 -9.12
N ILE A 518 3.04 -12.18 -10.01
CA ILE A 518 3.32 -10.80 -10.39
C ILE A 518 3.04 -10.65 -11.88
N THR A 519 2.15 -9.74 -12.24
CA THR A 519 1.79 -9.43 -13.61
C THR A 519 2.00 -7.95 -13.90
N ILE A 520 2.67 -7.63 -15.00
CA ILE A 520 2.73 -6.27 -15.55
C ILE A 520 2.02 -6.31 -16.91
N GLU A 521 0.80 -5.81 -16.97
CA GLU A 521 -0.04 -5.83 -18.18
C GLU A 521 -0.65 -4.44 -18.39
N PRO A 522 0.11 -3.49 -18.93
CA PRO A 522 -0.41 -2.15 -19.12
C PRO A 522 -1.20 -2.03 -20.42
N ALA A 523 -1.99 -0.95 -20.52
CA ALA A 523 -2.66 -0.59 -21.76
C ALA A 523 -1.66 -0.46 -22.93
N SER A 524 -2.12 -0.76 -24.15
CA SER A 524 -1.31 -0.86 -25.38
C SER A 524 -0.71 0.49 -25.83
N SER A 525 0.27 1.01 -25.11
CA SER A 525 1.09 2.20 -25.43
C SER A 525 2.07 2.58 -24.30
N GLU A 526 1.92 1.98 -23.11
CA GLU A 526 2.69 2.37 -21.93
C GLU A 526 4.12 1.78 -21.90
N ILE A 527 5.03 2.53 -21.27
CA ILE A 527 6.42 2.09 -21.07
C ILE A 527 6.46 1.08 -19.93
N LEU A 528 7.08 -0.08 -20.19
CA LEU A 528 7.34 -1.10 -19.19
C LEU A 528 8.61 -0.79 -18.41
N GLY A 529 8.50 -0.79 -17.09
CA GLY A 529 9.61 -0.54 -16.17
C GLY A 529 10.03 -1.79 -15.42
N PRO A 530 11.08 -1.72 -14.60
CA PRO A 530 11.60 -2.89 -13.91
C PRO A 530 10.68 -3.39 -12.79
N VAL A 531 10.75 -4.70 -12.55
CA VAL A 531 10.29 -5.34 -11.32
C VAL A 531 11.50 -5.65 -10.45
N ILE A 532 11.56 -5.04 -9.27
CA ILE A 532 12.69 -5.12 -8.35
C ILE A 532 12.19 -5.66 -7.01
N LEU A 533 12.67 -6.84 -6.61
CA LEU A 533 12.46 -7.39 -5.28
C LEU A 533 13.84 -7.51 -4.61
N SER A 534 14.04 -6.77 -3.52
CA SER A 534 15.25 -6.82 -2.71
C SER A 534 14.92 -7.20 -1.28
N ALA A 535 15.43 -8.33 -0.81
CA ALA A 535 15.20 -8.84 0.52
C ALA A 535 16.52 -9.02 1.27
N LYS A 536 16.52 -8.70 2.56
CA LYS A 536 17.63 -9.08 3.45
C LYS A 536 17.77 -10.59 3.51
N ASN A 537 16.67 -11.32 3.62
CA ASN A 537 16.66 -12.78 3.65
C ASN A 537 15.99 -13.35 2.40
N ASP A 538 14.93 -14.16 2.50
CA ASP A 538 14.43 -14.96 1.38
C ASP A 538 13.44 -14.18 0.49
N ILE A 539 13.43 -14.47 -0.81
CA ILE A 539 12.40 -14.04 -1.76
C ILE A 539 11.62 -15.27 -2.20
N ASN A 540 10.31 -15.29 -1.94
CA ASN A 540 9.40 -16.36 -2.33
C ASN A 540 8.27 -15.81 -3.21
N VAL A 541 8.21 -16.25 -4.46
CA VAL A 541 7.10 -16.00 -5.38
C VAL A 541 6.35 -17.32 -5.55
N ASN A 542 5.13 -17.40 -5.01
CA ASN A 542 4.34 -18.62 -5.01
C ASN A 542 3.60 -18.87 -6.33
N GLY A 543 3.66 -17.92 -7.27
CA GLY A 543 3.06 -17.99 -8.59
C GLY A 543 4.04 -17.66 -9.72
N ASN A 544 3.49 -17.22 -10.85
CA ASN A 544 4.22 -16.81 -12.04
C ASN A 544 4.68 -15.35 -11.97
N LEU A 545 5.76 -15.01 -12.67
CA LEU A 545 6.10 -13.63 -13.04
C LEU A 545 5.83 -13.44 -14.54
N SER A 546 4.77 -12.71 -14.89
CA SER A 546 4.40 -12.40 -16.29
C SER A 546 4.52 -10.90 -16.54
N LEU A 547 5.70 -10.46 -16.98
CA LEU A 547 6.10 -9.06 -16.93
C LEU A 547 6.09 -8.40 -18.33
N GLY A 548 4.94 -8.41 -19.00
CA GLY A 548 4.74 -7.80 -20.31
C GLY A 548 3.68 -8.50 -21.16
N ASN A 549 3.43 -7.97 -22.36
CA ASN A 549 2.40 -8.49 -23.25
C ASN A 549 2.94 -9.66 -24.08
N PHE A 550 2.56 -10.87 -23.70
CA PHE A 550 2.92 -12.08 -24.41
C PHE A 550 1.91 -12.38 -25.53
N ILE A 551 2.31 -12.24 -26.79
CA ILE A 551 1.51 -12.74 -27.94
C ILE A 551 1.92 -14.19 -28.22
N LEU A 552 0.96 -15.11 -28.07
CA LEU A 552 1.11 -16.57 -28.17
C LEU A 552 1.40 -17.11 -29.59
N ASP A 553 1.35 -16.29 -30.64
CA ASP A 553 1.40 -16.74 -32.05
C ASP A 553 2.82 -16.89 -32.64
N GLY A 554 3.84 -17.13 -31.82
CA GLY A 554 5.21 -17.35 -32.31
C GLY A 554 5.90 -16.11 -32.89
N SER A 555 5.24 -14.95 -32.89
CA SER A 555 5.83 -13.65 -33.25
C SER A 555 6.35 -12.95 -31.98
N PHE A 556 7.66 -12.73 -31.90
CA PHE A 556 8.36 -12.13 -30.74
C PHE A 556 8.20 -10.59 -30.66
N ASN A 557 6.96 -10.08 -30.71
CA ASN A 557 6.71 -8.63 -30.79
C ASN A 557 6.33 -7.97 -29.45
N GLY A 558 6.63 -8.59 -28.30
CA GLY A 558 6.24 -8.07 -26.98
C GLY A 558 7.38 -7.35 -26.27
N ILE A 559 7.18 -6.09 -25.85
CA ILE A 559 8.04 -5.40 -24.88
C ILE A 559 7.83 -6.08 -23.52
N ASN A 560 8.89 -6.38 -22.77
CA ASN A 560 8.80 -6.94 -21.42
C ASN A 560 9.64 -6.14 -20.41
N SER A 561 9.14 -6.08 -19.18
CA SER A 561 9.74 -5.44 -18.01
C SER A 561 10.99 -6.20 -17.55
N PRO A 562 12.13 -5.52 -17.32
CA PRO A 562 13.29 -6.13 -16.67
C PRO A 562 12.95 -6.68 -15.28
N LEU A 563 13.61 -7.77 -14.87
CA LEU A 563 13.43 -8.41 -13.57
C LEU A 563 14.72 -8.40 -12.77
N ILE A 564 14.66 -7.95 -11.52
CA ILE A 564 15.77 -7.97 -10.58
C ILE A 564 15.28 -8.58 -9.25
N LEU A 565 15.77 -9.76 -8.91
CA LEU A 565 15.57 -10.40 -7.60
C LEU A 565 16.90 -10.45 -6.85
N ASN A 566 16.97 -9.86 -5.66
CA ASN A 566 18.18 -9.85 -4.81
C ASN A 566 17.87 -10.28 -3.37
N ALA A 567 18.36 -11.45 -2.98
CA ALA A 567 18.26 -12.00 -1.62
C ALA A 567 19.64 -11.98 -0.94
N SER A 568 19.94 -10.94 -0.16
CA SER A 568 21.32 -10.66 0.28
C SER A 568 21.89 -11.64 1.31
N LYS A 569 21.03 -12.35 2.07
CA LYS A 569 21.38 -13.42 3.02
C LYS A 569 20.53 -14.69 2.86
N GLY A 570 19.51 -14.63 2.01
CA GLY A 570 18.56 -15.72 1.77
C GLY A 570 18.67 -16.33 0.39
N GLY A 571 17.71 -17.18 0.06
CA GLY A 571 17.51 -17.77 -1.25
C GLY A 571 16.40 -17.09 -2.06
N ILE A 572 16.26 -17.51 -3.31
CA ILE A 572 15.17 -17.10 -4.21
C ILE A 572 14.40 -18.36 -4.57
N LEU A 573 13.09 -18.36 -4.32
CA LEU A 573 12.16 -19.40 -4.75
C LEU A 573 11.08 -18.78 -5.63
N VAL A 574 10.95 -19.24 -6.86
CA VAL A 574 9.82 -18.91 -7.75
C VAL A 574 9.14 -20.22 -8.15
N ARG A 575 7.95 -20.49 -7.62
CA ARG A 575 7.24 -21.75 -7.87
C ARG A 575 6.66 -21.84 -9.28
N GLY A 576 6.35 -20.71 -9.89
CA GLY A 576 5.84 -20.62 -11.27
C GLY A 576 6.93 -20.29 -12.29
N ASP A 577 6.47 -19.93 -13.48
CA ASP A 577 7.32 -19.51 -14.59
C ASP A 577 7.66 -18.02 -14.53
N ILE A 578 8.82 -17.67 -15.06
CA ILE A 578 9.32 -16.30 -15.23
C ILE A 578 9.30 -15.96 -16.71
N ASN A 579 8.39 -15.09 -17.13
CA ASN A 579 8.36 -14.46 -18.43
C ASN A 579 8.64 -12.97 -18.25
N ALA A 580 9.85 -12.53 -18.58
CA ALA A 580 10.32 -11.18 -18.29
C ALA A 580 11.24 -10.65 -19.39
N GLY A 581 11.62 -9.38 -19.30
CA GLY A 581 12.76 -8.84 -20.04
C GLY A 581 14.09 -9.33 -19.43
N ASN A 582 15.12 -8.50 -19.54
CA ASN A 582 16.42 -8.79 -18.93
C ASN A 582 16.29 -9.15 -17.46
N THR A 583 16.87 -10.29 -17.08
CA THR A 583 16.63 -10.91 -15.77
C THR A 583 17.94 -11.08 -15.00
N THR A 584 17.93 -10.60 -13.75
CA THR A 584 19.02 -10.74 -12.78
C THR A 584 18.49 -11.37 -11.51
N LEU A 585 18.97 -12.57 -11.17
CA LEU A 585 18.66 -13.28 -9.93
C LEU A 585 19.95 -13.43 -9.11
N SER A 586 19.99 -12.86 -7.91
CA SER A 586 21.15 -12.91 -7.01
C SER A 586 20.72 -13.35 -5.62
N GLY A 587 21.12 -14.54 -5.20
CA GLY A 587 20.84 -15.09 -3.88
C GLY A 587 22.11 -15.43 -3.11
N ALA A 588 22.13 -15.20 -1.80
CA ALA A 588 23.22 -15.71 -0.97
C ALA A 588 23.15 -17.24 -0.85
N LYS A 589 21.93 -17.80 -0.82
CA LYS A 589 21.63 -19.23 -0.76
C LYS A 589 21.02 -19.71 -2.09
N ASN A 590 20.26 -20.80 -2.05
CA ASN A 590 19.71 -21.45 -3.24
C ASN A 590 18.82 -20.52 -4.08
N ILE A 591 18.88 -20.69 -5.39
CA ILE A 591 17.92 -20.16 -6.34
C ILE A 591 17.17 -21.36 -6.91
N ASP A 592 15.85 -21.42 -6.75
CA ASP A 592 14.98 -22.48 -7.26
C ASP A 592 13.81 -21.83 -8.01
N ILE A 593 13.76 -22.02 -9.33
CA ILE A 593 12.77 -21.37 -10.21
C ILE A 593 12.17 -22.38 -11.19
N GLY A 594 10.96 -22.09 -11.68
CA GLY A 594 10.35 -22.81 -12.80
C GLY A 594 11.06 -22.55 -14.13
N ASN A 595 10.29 -22.31 -15.20
CA ASN A 595 10.87 -21.94 -16.49
C ASN A 595 11.27 -20.46 -16.50
N LEU A 596 12.45 -20.13 -17.02
CA LEU A 596 12.87 -18.75 -17.26
C LEU A 596 12.88 -18.45 -18.76
N ARG A 597 12.03 -17.51 -19.18
CA ARG A 597 11.97 -16.98 -20.53
C ARG A 597 12.23 -15.48 -20.52
N VAL A 598 13.36 -15.10 -21.12
CA VAL A 598 13.66 -13.70 -21.41
C VAL A 598 13.08 -13.34 -22.78
N ILE A 599 12.37 -12.23 -22.87
CA ILE A 599 11.74 -11.74 -24.10
C ILE A 599 12.17 -10.28 -24.28
N SER A 600 12.71 -9.95 -25.46
CA SER A 600 13.34 -8.66 -25.72
C SER A 600 12.39 -7.47 -25.55
N SER A 601 12.92 -6.34 -25.08
CA SER A 601 12.16 -5.09 -24.92
C SER A 601 12.03 -4.28 -26.22
N ASP A 602 12.80 -4.57 -27.27
CA ASP A 602 12.82 -3.78 -28.50
C ASP A 602 11.97 -4.36 -29.64
N GLY A 603 11.37 -5.54 -29.46
CA GLY A 603 10.59 -6.23 -30.49
C GLY A 603 11.39 -6.66 -31.73
N PHE A 604 12.70 -6.39 -31.78
CA PHE A 604 13.58 -6.59 -32.93
C PHE A 604 14.90 -7.30 -32.60
N GLY A 605 14.98 -7.98 -31.45
CA GLY A 605 15.95 -9.06 -31.23
C GLY A 605 17.41 -8.61 -31.20
N GLY A 606 17.69 -7.45 -30.60
CA GLY A 606 19.07 -7.05 -30.32
C GLY A 606 19.79 -8.05 -29.40
N ILE A 607 21.09 -8.30 -29.63
CA ILE A 607 21.97 -9.21 -28.85
C ILE A 607 22.18 -8.83 -27.37
N ASN A 608 21.45 -7.83 -26.87
CA ASN A 608 21.64 -7.25 -25.54
C ASN A 608 20.75 -7.90 -24.48
N ASP A 609 19.90 -8.87 -24.86
CA ASP A 609 19.11 -9.59 -23.88
C ASP A 609 20.04 -10.40 -22.97
N PHE A 610 19.68 -10.57 -21.70
CA PHE A 610 20.43 -11.45 -20.81
C PHE A 610 19.62 -12.07 -19.68
N ALA A 611 20.09 -13.23 -19.25
CA ALA A 611 19.76 -13.82 -17.97
C ALA A 611 21.05 -13.99 -17.14
N PHE A 612 21.08 -13.41 -15.95
CA PHE A 612 22.15 -13.57 -14.98
C PHE A 612 21.61 -14.21 -13.71
N LEU A 613 22.15 -15.37 -13.32
CA LEU A 613 21.78 -16.08 -12.10
C LEU A 613 23.04 -16.32 -11.27
N SER A 614 23.03 -15.91 -10.00
CA SER A 614 24.19 -16.06 -9.10
C SER A 614 23.76 -16.49 -7.70
N SER A 615 24.31 -17.60 -7.22
CA SER A 615 24.17 -18.09 -5.85
C SER A 615 25.53 -18.09 -5.15
N GLU A 616 25.68 -17.34 -4.05
CA GLU A 616 26.97 -17.18 -3.36
C GLU A 616 27.44 -18.42 -2.62
N THR A 617 26.51 -19.21 -2.07
CA THR A 617 26.81 -20.40 -1.27
C THR A 617 25.94 -21.61 -1.61
N GLY A 618 24.90 -21.41 -2.42
CA GLY A 618 23.87 -22.41 -2.67
C GLY A 618 23.84 -22.96 -4.09
N LYS A 619 22.81 -23.76 -4.33
CA LYS A 619 22.51 -24.40 -5.62
C LYS A 619 21.66 -23.47 -6.49
N ILE A 620 21.80 -23.57 -7.80
CA ILE A 620 20.86 -22.97 -8.76
C ILE A 620 20.10 -24.10 -9.45
N THR A 621 18.80 -24.15 -9.22
CA THR A 621 17.86 -25.09 -9.83
C THR A 621 16.87 -24.32 -10.70
N VAL A 622 16.71 -24.78 -11.94
CA VAL A 622 15.77 -24.22 -12.92
C VAL A 622 15.03 -25.37 -13.61
N ASN A 623 13.82 -25.17 -14.12
CA ASN A 623 13.25 -26.14 -15.07
C ASN A 623 13.96 -25.99 -16.42
N THR A 624 13.83 -24.81 -17.03
CA THR A 624 14.44 -24.48 -18.34
C THR A 624 14.84 -23.00 -18.38
N ILE A 625 15.80 -22.63 -19.25
CA ILE A 625 16.17 -21.23 -19.50
C ILE A 625 16.16 -20.95 -21.00
N ARG A 626 15.46 -19.90 -21.41
CA ARG A 626 15.33 -19.48 -22.79
C ARG A 626 15.57 -17.98 -22.93
N VAL A 627 16.65 -17.61 -23.62
CA VAL A 627 17.02 -16.23 -23.95
C VAL A 627 17.18 -16.10 -25.47
N PRO A 628 16.08 -15.88 -26.22
CA PRO A 628 16.07 -16.01 -27.66
C PRO A 628 16.96 -15.06 -28.42
N PHE A 629 17.45 -13.95 -27.84
CA PHE A 629 18.29 -12.94 -28.49
C PHE A 629 19.38 -12.39 -27.55
N GLY A 630 20.01 -13.25 -26.75
CA GLY A 630 20.89 -12.75 -25.68
C GLY A 630 21.85 -13.76 -25.11
N SER A 631 22.52 -13.38 -24.03
CA SER A 631 23.49 -14.22 -23.32
C SER A 631 22.94 -14.76 -22.00
N ILE A 632 23.46 -15.90 -21.56
CA ILE A 632 23.15 -16.51 -20.26
C ILE A 632 24.43 -16.59 -19.46
N SER A 633 24.40 -16.15 -18.21
CA SER A 633 25.50 -16.28 -17.27
C SER A 633 24.99 -16.83 -15.95
N ILE A 634 25.51 -17.98 -15.54
CA ILE A 634 25.13 -18.70 -14.34
C ILE A 634 26.37 -18.89 -13.47
N ASN A 635 26.26 -18.53 -12.19
CA ASN A 635 27.30 -18.75 -11.19
C ASN A 635 26.67 -19.45 -9.97
N ALA A 636 26.81 -20.77 -9.89
CA ALA A 636 26.36 -21.56 -8.75
C ALA A 636 27.56 -21.92 -7.87
N ALA A 637 27.62 -21.43 -6.63
CA ALA A 637 28.70 -21.83 -5.71
C ALA A 637 28.66 -23.31 -5.33
N ASP A 638 27.48 -23.94 -5.39
CA ASP A 638 27.30 -25.38 -5.26
C ASP A 638 26.95 -25.99 -6.64
N THR A 639 25.81 -26.65 -6.81
CA THR A 639 25.43 -27.26 -8.09
C THR A 639 24.55 -26.37 -8.95
N PHE A 640 24.65 -26.54 -10.27
CA PHE A 640 23.67 -26.03 -11.22
C PHE A 640 22.86 -27.19 -11.81
N GLN A 641 21.52 -27.10 -11.75
CA GLN A 641 20.62 -28.16 -12.21
C GLN A 641 19.50 -27.57 -13.06
N ALA A 642 19.45 -27.93 -14.36
CA ALA A 642 18.27 -27.70 -15.20
C ALA A 642 17.48 -29.00 -15.30
N LYS A 643 16.23 -29.03 -14.82
CA LYS A 643 15.47 -30.26 -14.57
C LYS A 643 14.54 -30.72 -15.69
N ASP A 644 14.22 -29.84 -16.64
CA ASP A 644 13.23 -30.13 -17.69
C ASP A 644 13.75 -29.71 -19.08
N THR A 645 12.93 -29.95 -20.10
CA THR A 645 13.23 -29.67 -21.50
C THR A 645 12.05 -29.01 -22.20
N PHE A 646 12.35 -28.27 -23.27
CA PHE A 646 11.38 -27.73 -24.20
C PHE A 646 11.83 -27.96 -25.63
N LEU A 647 10.89 -27.93 -26.58
CA LEU A 647 11.21 -28.04 -28.00
C LEU A 647 11.83 -26.73 -28.50
N SER A 648 12.98 -26.82 -29.16
CA SER A 648 13.63 -25.65 -29.73
C SER A 648 12.73 -24.95 -30.75
N SER A 649 12.52 -23.63 -30.59
CA SER A 649 11.57 -22.82 -31.37
C SER A 649 12.21 -21.98 -32.47
N PHE A 650 13.47 -22.23 -32.82
CA PHE A 650 14.07 -21.62 -34.00
C PHE A 650 13.67 -22.42 -35.25
N THR A 651 13.11 -21.74 -36.25
CA THR A 651 12.95 -22.29 -37.61
C THR A 651 14.33 -22.42 -38.24
N PHE A 652 15.00 -23.57 -38.10
CA PHE A 652 16.22 -23.89 -38.84
C PHE A 652 15.96 -24.91 -39.95
N THR A 653 16.87 -24.94 -40.92
CA THR A 653 17.16 -26.04 -41.85
C THR A 653 17.69 -27.30 -41.13
N GLY A 654 17.14 -27.58 -39.95
CA GLY A 654 17.44 -28.70 -39.07
C GLY A 654 16.18 -29.24 -38.41
N PRO A 655 16.28 -30.27 -37.55
CA PRO A 655 15.11 -30.96 -37.01
C PRO A 655 14.47 -30.10 -35.93
N SER A 656 13.24 -29.68 -36.19
CA SER A 656 12.41 -28.80 -35.37
C SER A 656 11.90 -29.44 -34.06
N GLU A 657 12.59 -30.45 -33.52
CA GLU A 657 12.05 -31.32 -32.45
C GLU A 657 13.11 -31.75 -31.42
N LEU A 658 14.23 -31.01 -31.31
CA LEU A 658 15.24 -31.33 -30.28
C LEU A 658 14.81 -30.81 -28.91
N PRO A 659 14.71 -31.69 -27.89
CA PRO A 659 14.50 -31.27 -26.51
C PRO A 659 15.76 -30.58 -25.95
N VAL A 660 15.60 -29.36 -25.45
CA VAL A 660 16.66 -28.52 -24.88
C VAL A 660 16.27 -27.99 -23.52
N SER A 661 17.25 -27.78 -22.64
CA SER A 661 17.02 -27.19 -21.31
C SER A 661 17.45 -25.71 -21.27
N ILE A 662 18.45 -25.34 -22.08
CA ILE A 662 19.02 -24.00 -22.14
C ILE A 662 19.18 -23.55 -23.60
N GLN A 663 18.73 -22.33 -23.90
CA GLN A 663 18.82 -21.74 -25.25
C GLN A 663 19.24 -20.27 -25.20
N ALA A 664 20.26 -19.89 -25.98
CA ALA A 664 20.72 -18.51 -26.15
C ALA A 664 21.21 -18.21 -27.59
N GLN A 665 21.27 -16.94 -28.03
CA GLN A 665 22.04 -16.57 -29.26
C GLN A 665 23.44 -16.05 -28.94
N GLY A 666 23.56 -15.35 -27.82
CA GLY A 666 24.82 -14.88 -27.27
C GLY A 666 25.57 -15.98 -26.55
N ASN A 667 26.41 -15.60 -25.61
CA ASN A 667 27.27 -16.54 -24.89
C ASN A 667 26.50 -17.26 -23.79
N ILE A 668 26.87 -18.51 -23.52
CA ILE A 668 26.37 -19.28 -22.37
C ILE A 668 27.55 -19.54 -21.46
N ASN A 669 27.59 -18.89 -20.30
CA ASN A 669 28.63 -19.08 -19.30
C ASN A 669 28.02 -19.76 -18.07
N ILE A 670 28.54 -20.90 -17.67
CA ILE A 670 28.11 -21.62 -16.47
C ILE A 670 29.33 -21.89 -15.60
N GLN A 671 29.32 -21.36 -14.38
CA GLN A 671 30.27 -21.69 -13.33
C GLN A 671 29.53 -22.47 -12.26
N HIS A 672 30.10 -23.59 -11.81
CA HIS A 672 29.50 -24.40 -10.75
C HIS A 672 30.55 -24.94 -9.77
N GLY A 673 30.17 -25.08 -8.50
CA GLY A 673 30.93 -25.80 -7.46
C GLY A 673 30.66 -27.30 -7.37
N GLY A 674 29.75 -27.83 -8.18
CA GLY A 674 29.44 -29.26 -8.26
C GLY A 674 30.65 -30.10 -8.72
N VAL A 675 30.66 -31.39 -8.37
CA VAL A 675 31.79 -32.32 -8.61
C VAL A 675 32.00 -32.68 -10.09
N LYS A 676 30.95 -32.49 -10.90
CA LYS A 676 30.94 -32.75 -12.34
C LYS A 676 29.74 -32.05 -12.98
N PHE A 677 29.88 -31.56 -14.21
CA PHE A 677 28.78 -31.21 -15.10
C PHE A 677 28.37 -32.38 -15.99
N THR A 678 27.10 -32.79 -15.97
CA THR A 678 26.59 -33.93 -16.76
C THR A 678 25.36 -33.54 -17.60
N GLU A 679 25.28 -34.01 -18.84
CA GLU A 679 24.07 -33.87 -19.65
C GLU A 679 23.02 -34.94 -19.28
N GLY A 680 21.77 -34.53 -19.38
CA GLY A 680 20.60 -35.27 -19.01
C GLY A 680 19.51 -35.33 -20.06
N ILE A 681 19.86 -35.27 -21.34
CA ILE A 681 19.14 -36.14 -22.29
C ILE A 681 20.11 -37.25 -22.59
N GLY A 682 19.68 -38.48 -22.36
CA GLY A 682 20.45 -39.62 -22.79
C GLY A 682 20.46 -39.63 -24.31
N VAL A 683 21.44 -38.97 -24.89
CA VAL A 683 21.99 -39.47 -26.12
C VAL A 683 22.65 -40.78 -25.74
N GLU A 684 22.13 -41.89 -26.28
CA GLU A 684 22.71 -43.20 -26.06
C GLU A 684 24.21 -43.07 -26.35
N LYS A 685 25.08 -43.52 -25.43
CA LYS A 685 26.52 -43.51 -25.69
C LYS A 685 26.90 -44.90 -26.17
N ASP A 686 27.72 -44.98 -27.21
CA ASP A 686 28.32 -46.27 -27.57
C ASP A 686 29.27 -46.74 -26.44
N ALA A 687 29.80 -47.96 -26.58
CA ALA A 687 30.74 -48.53 -25.60
C ALA A 687 32.04 -47.70 -25.43
N ASN A 688 32.30 -46.75 -26.33
CA ASN A 688 33.45 -45.84 -26.30
C ASN A 688 33.09 -44.45 -25.74
N GLY A 689 31.83 -44.21 -25.36
CA GLY A 689 31.37 -42.93 -24.81
C GLY A 689 30.91 -41.91 -25.86
N ASN A 690 30.83 -42.28 -27.15
CA ASN A 690 30.39 -41.39 -28.22
C ASN A 690 28.88 -41.26 -28.27
N THR A 691 28.42 -40.04 -28.48
CA THR A 691 27.02 -39.62 -28.48
C THR A 691 26.28 -40.14 -29.74
N ILE A 692 25.35 -41.09 -29.61
CA ILE A 692 24.58 -41.73 -30.69
C ILE A 692 23.38 -40.88 -31.09
N TYR A 693 23.44 -40.24 -32.26
CA TYR A 693 22.38 -39.33 -32.70
C TYR A 693 21.50 -39.94 -33.80
N ARG A 694 20.47 -40.68 -33.34
CA ARG A 694 19.22 -41.08 -34.03
C ARG A 694 19.17 -42.46 -34.69
N VAL A 695 17.94 -42.88 -35.00
CA VAL A 695 17.61 -44.13 -35.69
C VAL A 695 16.84 -43.79 -36.98
N LYS A 696 17.25 -44.34 -38.14
CA LYS A 696 16.46 -44.30 -39.38
C LYS A 696 15.16 -45.10 -39.21
N ALA A 697 14.17 -44.91 -40.10
CA ALA A 697 12.97 -45.75 -40.14
C ALA A 697 13.27 -47.27 -40.28
N ASP A 698 14.48 -47.63 -40.73
CA ASP A 698 14.98 -49.00 -40.88
C ASP A 698 15.75 -49.53 -39.65
N GLY A 699 15.81 -48.79 -38.54
CA GLY A 699 16.47 -49.23 -37.31
C GLY A 699 17.98 -48.92 -37.21
N ARG A 700 18.60 -48.30 -38.22
CA ARG A 700 20.05 -48.00 -38.19
C ARG A 700 20.38 -46.76 -37.37
N ARG A 701 21.41 -46.87 -36.53
CA ARG A 701 21.98 -45.75 -35.76
C ARG A 701 22.74 -44.82 -36.69
N VAL A 702 22.55 -43.52 -36.50
CA VAL A 702 23.32 -42.49 -37.19
C VAL A 702 23.87 -41.50 -36.14
N PHE A 703 24.82 -40.66 -36.53
CA PHE A 703 25.55 -39.74 -35.67
C PHE A 703 25.53 -38.36 -36.32
N PHE A 704 25.33 -37.31 -35.54
CA PHE A 704 25.42 -35.95 -36.04
C PHE A 704 26.90 -35.59 -36.22
N LYS A 705 27.33 -35.27 -37.45
CA LYS A 705 28.71 -34.87 -37.77
C LYS A 705 28.87 -33.37 -38.02
N GLY A 706 27.77 -32.61 -38.01
CA GLY A 706 27.76 -31.19 -38.32
C GLY A 706 26.98 -30.89 -39.61
N LYS A 707 27.42 -29.87 -40.34
CA LYS A 707 26.87 -29.48 -41.65
C LYS A 707 27.95 -29.60 -42.74
N ASP A 708 27.53 -29.87 -43.97
CA ASP A 708 28.42 -29.78 -45.14
C ASP A 708 28.63 -28.33 -45.56
N ASP A 709 29.50 -28.12 -46.56
CA ASP A 709 29.87 -26.79 -47.09
C ASP A 709 28.68 -26.00 -47.69
N ILE A 710 27.52 -26.64 -47.84
CA ILE A 710 26.28 -26.04 -48.34
C ILE A 710 25.19 -25.95 -47.25
N GLY A 711 25.54 -26.19 -45.98
CA GLY A 711 24.68 -25.99 -44.82
C GLY A 711 23.67 -27.11 -44.56
N GLN A 712 23.76 -28.25 -45.24
CA GLN A 712 22.93 -29.41 -44.95
C GLN A 712 23.49 -30.19 -43.76
N ILE A 713 22.61 -30.58 -42.83
CA ILE A 713 23.00 -31.44 -41.72
C ILE A 713 23.47 -32.79 -42.24
N ILE A 714 24.71 -33.15 -41.88
CA ILE A 714 25.29 -34.46 -42.17
C ILE A 714 25.03 -35.36 -40.97
N PHE A 715 24.22 -36.40 -41.21
CA PHE A 715 24.26 -37.58 -40.38
C PHE A 715 25.30 -38.53 -40.93
N VAL A 716 26.05 -39.20 -40.07
CA VAL A 716 26.95 -40.27 -40.47
C VAL A 716 26.54 -41.60 -39.86
N ASP A 717 26.88 -42.70 -40.52
CA ASP A 717 26.76 -44.02 -39.92
C ASP A 717 27.84 -44.25 -38.85
N GLU A 718 27.84 -45.43 -38.23
CA GLU A 718 28.85 -45.89 -37.27
C GLU A 718 30.29 -45.86 -37.79
N ASN A 719 30.48 -45.79 -39.11
CA ASN A 719 31.78 -45.72 -39.77
C ASN A 719 32.16 -44.30 -40.19
N GLY A 720 31.34 -43.29 -39.85
CA GLY A 720 31.60 -41.90 -40.17
C GLY A 720 31.26 -41.49 -41.61
N ASN A 721 30.50 -42.32 -42.35
CA ASN A 721 30.07 -42.05 -43.72
C ASN A 721 28.73 -41.28 -43.75
N PRO A 722 28.59 -40.23 -44.59
CA PRO A 722 27.33 -39.50 -44.74
C PRO A 722 26.12 -40.39 -45.06
N VAL A 723 25.00 -40.11 -44.41
CA VAL A 723 23.73 -40.83 -44.56
C VAL A 723 22.77 -39.96 -45.39
N PRO A 724 22.43 -40.37 -46.63
CA PRO A 724 21.77 -39.47 -47.59
C PRO A 724 20.24 -39.34 -47.46
N ASP A 725 19.53 -40.22 -46.73
CA ASP A 725 18.06 -40.26 -46.74
C ASP A 725 17.41 -39.53 -45.53
N ARG A 726 16.46 -38.62 -45.81
CA ARG A 726 15.49 -38.08 -44.84
C ARG A 726 14.22 -38.95 -44.88
N PRO A 727 13.52 -39.28 -43.76
CA PRO A 727 13.59 -38.68 -42.42
C PRO A 727 14.27 -39.57 -41.35
N VAL A 728 14.81 -38.93 -40.30
CA VAL A 728 15.49 -39.59 -39.17
C VAL A 728 14.74 -39.27 -37.87
N THR A 729 14.41 -40.29 -37.07
CA THR A 729 13.65 -40.14 -35.82
C THR A 729 14.59 -40.07 -34.62
N VAL A 730 14.36 -39.10 -33.72
CA VAL A 730 15.14 -38.93 -32.48
C VAL A 730 14.55 -39.84 -31.40
N ASN A 731 15.28 -40.89 -31.01
CA ASN A 731 14.99 -41.63 -29.78
C ASN A 731 15.82 -41.01 -28.65
N SER A 732 15.18 -40.36 -27.68
CA SER A 732 15.84 -39.95 -26.44
C SER A 732 15.75 -41.07 -25.40
N VAL A 733 16.82 -41.30 -24.65
CA VAL A 733 16.72 -42.05 -23.39
C VAL A 733 16.29 -41.05 -22.31
N ALA A 734 15.23 -41.38 -21.58
CA ALA A 734 14.80 -40.59 -20.43
C ALA A 734 15.95 -40.53 -19.42
N PHE A 735 16.44 -39.33 -19.16
CA PHE A 735 17.36 -39.10 -18.05
C PHE A 735 16.57 -39.05 -16.76
N ASP A 736 16.97 -39.90 -15.84
CA ASP A 736 16.41 -39.90 -14.51
C ASP A 736 17.24 -38.99 -13.61
N ALA A 737 16.80 -37.74 -13.47
CA ALA A 737 17.41 -36.78 -12.55
C ALA A 737 17.43 -37.27 -11.09
N ASN A 738 16.60 -38.25 -10.73
CA ASN A 738 16.59 -38.83 -9.38
C ASN A 738 17.76 -39.77 -9.11
N ASN A 739 18.49 -40.19 -10.13
CA ASN A 739 19.61 -41.15 -10.02
C ASN A 739 20.99 -40.48 -10.06
N ILE A 740 21.04 -39.18 -9.76
CA ILE A 740 22.23 -38.34 -9.87
C ILE A 740 22.60 -37.85 -8.47
N SER A 741 23.90 -37.71 -8.21
CA SER A 741 24.35 -37.21 -6.92
C SER A 741 23.80 -35.80 -6.67
N PRO A 742 23.36 -35.47 -5.44
CA PRO A 742 22.96 -34.11 -5.08
C PRO A 742 24.05 -33.06 -5.30
N ASP A 743 25.32 -33.47 -5.39
CA ASP A 743 26.50 -32.63 -5.60
C ASP A 743 26.95 -32.54 -7.07
N GLU A 744 26.20 -33.13 -8.00
CA GLU A 744 26.45 -33.05 -9.43
C GLU A 744 25.61 -31.93 -10.08
N SER A 745 26.27 -31.19 -10.97
CA SER A 745 25.62 -30.23 -11.86
C SER A 745 25.14 -30.94 -13.10
N PHE A 746 23.96 -30.60 -13.62
CA PHE A 746 23.44 -31.23 -14.82
C PHE A 746 22.41 -30.39 -15.58
N THR A 747 22.11 -30.83 -16.80
CA THR A 747 20.98 -30.33 -17.58
C THR A 747 20.16 -31.47 -18.15
N ALA A 748 18.86 -31.60 -17.83
CA ALA A 748 17.96 -32.63 -18.38
C ALA A 748 17.72 -32.51 -19.91
N GLY A 749 18.47 -31.64 -20.60
CA GLY A 749 18.30 -31.13 -21.95
C GLY A 749 19.64 -30.81 -22.61
N LEU A 750 19.67 -30.81 -23.94
CA LEU A 750 20.76 -30.19 -24.70
C LEU A 750 20.84 -28.69 -24.41
N ILE A 751 22.04 -28.12 -24.50
CA ILE A 751 22.29 -26.68 -24.46
C ILE A 751 22.53 -26.21 -25.91
N ILE A 752 21.78 -25.21 -26.39
CA ILE A 752 21.93 -24.72 -27.77
C ILE A 752 22.28 -23.22 -27.81
N LYS A 753 23.33 -22.89 -28.58
CA LYS A 753 23.66 -21.53 -29.02
C LYS A 753 23.26 -21.30 -30.48
N LYS A 754 22.72 -20.12 -30.81
CA LYS A 754 22.49 -19.68 -32.19
C LYS A 754 23.73 -18.98 -32.78
N GLY A 755 24.29 -19.51 -33.88
CA GLY A 755 25.36 -18.87 -34.63
C GLY A 755 24.96 -18.61 -36.09
N GLY A 756 24.39 -17.44 -36.42
CA GLY A 756 24.01 -17.14 -37.80
C GLY A 756 23.00 -18.15 -38.41
N VAL A 757 23.11 -18.44 -39.72
CA VAL A 757 22.26 -19.40 -40.46
C VAL A 757 22.36 -20.85 -39.93
N ASP A 758 23.25 -21.11 -38.96
CA ASP A 758 23.46 -22.41 -38.36
C ASP A 758 23.26 -22.37 -36.82
N ALA A 759 22.16 -22.91 -36.31
CA ALA A 759 22.18 -23.43 -34.95
C ALA A 759 23.20 -24.57 -34.91
N SER A 760 24.38 -24.29 -34.38
CA SER A 760 25.36 -25.30 -34.07
C SER A 760 24.88 -26.04 -32.82
N LEU A 761 24.53 -27.31 -33.01
CA LEU A 761 24.23 -28.23 -31.92
C LEU A 761 25.54 -28.56 -31.21
N TYR A 762 25.69 -28.14 -29.96
CA TYR A 762 26.89 -28.44 -29.16
C TYR A 762 26.54 -29.42 -28.04
N GLY A 763 27.15 -30.62 -28.06
CA GLY A 763 27.19 -31.60 -26.97
C GLY A 763 28.52 -32.35 -27.08
N ALA A 764 29.24 -32.77 -26.02
CA ALA A 764 28.90 -33.01 -24.62
C ALA A 764 29.92 -32.34 -23.69
N PHE A 765 29.51 -31.94 -22.48
CA PHE A 765 30.40 -31.32 -21.49
C PHE A 765 30.88 -32.34 -20.45
N GLY A 766 32.19 -32.33 -20.18
CA GLY A 766 32.72 -32.46 -18.82
C GLY A 766 33.18 -31.07 -18.34
N ASP A 767 33.80 -30.97 -17.16
CA ASP A 767 34.29 -29.69 -16.59
C ASP A 767 35.45 -29.04 -17.38
N THR A 768 35.69 -29.51 -18.61
CA THR A 768 36.71 -29.06 -19.55
C THR A 768 36.02 -28.49 -20.77
N PHE A 769 36.47 -27.31 -21.18
CA PHE A 769 36.03 -26.55 -22.35
C PHE A 769 35.67 -27.44 -23.55
N LEU A 770 34.61 -27.06 -24.29
CA LEU A 770 34.38 -27.62 -25.62
C LEU A 770 35.59 -27.32 -26.50
N GLU A 771 36.24 -28.37 -27.02
CA GLU A 771 37.23 -28.19 -28.09
C GLU A 771 36.54 -27.56 -29.31
N GLY A 772 36.81 -26.27 -29.55
CA GLY A 772 36.39 -25.56 -30.76
C GLY A 772 35.28 -24.51 -30.63
N SER A 773 34.66 -24.31 -29.46
CA SER A 773 33.64 -23.26 -29.25
C SER A 773 34.05 -22.27 -28.14
N SER A 774 34.38 -21.03 -28.50
CA SER A 774 34.70 -19.94 -27.55
C SER A 774 33.48 -19.37 -26.82
N ASP A 775 32.30 -19.91 -27.14
CA ASP A 775 31.03 -19.22 -26.98
C ASP A 775 30.11 -19.86 -25.94
N ILE A 776 30.40 -21.11 -25.58
CA ILE A 776 29.82 -21.79 -24.43
C ILE A 776 30.97 -22.15 -23.51
N ASN A 777 30.93 -21.65 -22.28
CA ASN A 777 31.94 -21.88 -21.27
C ASN A 777 31.30 -22.53 -20.05
N VAL A 778 31.73 -23.74 -19.71
CA VAL A 778 31.31 -24.44 -18.48
C VAL A 778 32.56 -24.71 -17.65
N VAL A 779 32.61 -24.17 -16.44
CA VAL A 779 33.78 -24.25 -15.56
C VAL A 779 33.35 -24.75 -14.19
N ALA A 780 33.94 -25.87 -13.77
CA ALA A 780 33.90 -26.28 -12.37
C ALA A 780 34.88 -25.43 -11.56
N VAL A 781 34.38 -24.80 -10.51
CA VAL A 781 35.18 -24.03 -9.56
C VAL A 781 35.21 -24.77 -8.22
N PRO A 782 36.35 -24.87 -7.53
CA PRO A 782 36.38 -25.54 -6.24
C PRO A 782 35.42 -24.89 -5.23
N LYS A 783 34.63 -25.69 -4.51
CA LYS A 783 33.78 -25.18 -3.42
C LYS A 783 34.65 -24.39 -2.43
N PRO A 784 34.25 -23.18 -2.02
CA PRO A 784 34.95 -22.45 -0.96
C PRO A 784 35.02 -23.33 0.29
N LYS A 785 36.23 -23.58 0.82
CA LYS A 785 36.38 -24.32 2.08
C LYS A 785 35.71 -23.53 3.20
N THR A 786 34.69 -24.11 3.83
CA THR A 786 34.13 -23.61 5.09
C THR A 786 35.06 -24.02 6.23
N ASP A 787 36.18 -23.32 6.41
CA ASP A 787 37.07 -23.62 7.52
C ASP A 787 36.53 -23.02 8.83
N VAL A 788 36.13 -23.92 9.73
CA VAL A 788 35.96 -23.67 11.15
C VAL A 788 37.33 -23.81 11.83
N SER A 789 37.79 -22.70 12.44
CA SER A 789 38.77 -22.59 13.53
C SER A 789 40.29 -22.73 13.26
N SER A 790 40.98 -21.67 13.69
CA SER A 790 42.29 -21.58 14.38
C SER A 790 43.43 -22.54 14.02
N GLY A 791 44.56 -22.00 13.57
CA GLY A 791 45.86 -22.65 13.67
C GLY A 791 46.97 -21.94 12.90
N ASN A 792 47.95 -21.40 13.63
CA ASN A 792 49.19 -20.80 13.13
C ASN A 792 50.01 -21.81 12.29
N GLY A 793 50.60 -21.38 11.16
CA GLY A 793 51.58 -22.18 10.44
C GLY A 793 52.08 -21.56 9.14
N THR A 794 53.29 -21.00 9.17
CA THR A 794 54.06 -20.53 8.01
C THR A 794 54.60 -21.69 7.16
N SER A 795 54.52 -21.62 5.82
CA SER A 795 55.66 -21.84 4.91
C SER A 795 55.33 -21.47 3.45
N ASN A 796 56.36 -20.99 2.76
CA ASN A 796 56.41 -20.65 1.34
C ASN A 796 56.45 -21.91 0.44
N ASN A 797 55.81 -21.87 -0.74
CA ASN A 797 56.52 -22.02 -2.02
C ASN A 797 55.65 -21.71 -3.25
N GLN A 798 56.32 -21.18 -4.28
CA GLN A 798 55.79 -20.71 -5.57
C GLN A 798 55.32 -21.85 -6.49
N ASN A 799 54.29 -21.57 -7.29
CA ASN A 799 54.25 -21.78 -8.75
C ASN A 799 53.03 -21.06 -9.38
N SER A 800 53.29 -20.26 -10.42
CA SER A 800 52.32 -19.74 -11.41
C SER A 800 52.22 -20.78 -12.56
N PRO A 801 51.15 -20.90 -13.39
CA PRO A 801 50.42 -19.81 -14.05
C PRO A 801 48.88 -19.98 -14.17
N ASP A 802 48.23 -18.89 -14.62
CA ASP A 802 46.85 -18.80 -15.15
C ASP A 802 45.63 -18.89 -14.21
N GLY A 803 44.73 -17.91 -14.38
CA GLY A 803 43.29 -18.12 -14.21
C GLY A 803 42.67 -17.91 -12.83
N GLN A 804 43.13 -16.96 -12.00
CA GLN A 804 42.36 -16.56 -10.80
C GLN A 804 41.44 -15.37 -11.07
N ILE A 805 40.15 -15.64 -11.25
CA ILE A 805 39.10 -14.61 -11.12
C ILE A 805 38.82 -14.45 -9.62
N VAL A 806 39.22 -13.29 -9.09
CA VAL A 806 38.96 -12.86 -7.73
C VAL A 806 37.45 -12.71 -7.53
N GLN A 807 36.87 -13.49 -6.61
CA GLN A 807 35.52 -13.27 -6.10
C GLN A 807 35.41 -11.86 -5.54
N ARG A 808 34.59 -11.00 -6.15
CA ARG A 808 34.15 -9.75 -5.51
C ARG A 808 32.76 -9.96 -4.95
N GLN A 809 32.67 -10.23 -3.65
CA GLN A 809 31.44 -9.99 -2.90
C GLN A 809 31.14 -8.49 -2.95
N LEU A 810 29.97 -8.14 -3.48
CA LEU A 810 29.43 -6.78 -3.36
C LEU A 810 29.33 -6.45 -1.87
N ASN A 811 29.78 -5.27 -1.45
CA ASN A 811 29.60 -4.88 -0.05
C ASN A 811 28.10 -4.59 0.24
N GLN A 812 27.72 -4.51 1.51
CA GLN A 812 26.32 -4.37 1.93
C GLN A 812 25.63 -3.14 1.30
N ASP A 813 26.38 -2.06 1.03
CA ASP A 813 25.85 -0.84 0.41
C ASP A 813 25.69 -0.98 -1.11
N GLU A 814 26.61 -1.67 -1.79
CA GLU A 814 26.52 -2.02 -3.23
C GLU A 814 25.42 -3.05 -3.53
N LYS A 815 25.08 -3.93 -2.57
CA LYS A 815 23.92 -4.85 -2.71
C LYS A 815 22.58 -4.13 -2.56
N ASN A 816 22.55 -2.97 -1.89
CA ASN A 816 21.33 -2.22 -1.57
C ASN A 816 21.02 -1.11 -2.58
N ASP A 817 21.99 -0.68 -3.40
CA ASP A 817 21.82 0.33 -4.46
C ASP A 817 22.22 -0.23 -5.83
N VAL A 818 21.28 -0.94 -6.46
CA VAL A 818 21.40 -1.29 -7.89
C VAL A 818 20.96 -0.07 -8.70
N CYS A 819 21.91 0.62 -9.34
CA CYS A 819 21.62 1.69 -10.30
C CYS A 819 20.72 1.18 -11.44
N SER A 820 19.72 1.99 -11.83
CA SER A 820 18.87 1.73 -13.00
C SER A 820 19.71 1.54 -14.28
N PRO A 821 19.29 0.65 -15.21
CA PRO A 821 19.76 0.73 -16.58
C PRO A 821 19.35 2.10 -17.15
N GLN A 822 20.30 2.86 -17.69
CA GLN A 822 20.01 4.14 -18.33
C GLN A 822 19.16 3.90 -19.58
N ASN A 823 18.01 4.56 -19.64
CA ASN A 823 17.19 4.70 -20.85
C ASN A 823 18.08 5.21 -22.00
N SER A 824 18.29 4.41 -23.04
CA SER A 824 18.73 4.95 -24.33
C SER A 824 17.54 5.65 -24.97
N THR A 825 17.35 6.94 -24.66
CA THR A 825 16.51 7.85 -25.46
C THR A 825 17.03 7.85 -26.90
N ILE A 826 16.28 7.26 -27.81
CA ILE A 826 16.42 7.47 -29.25
C ILE A 826 15.95 8.89 -29.53
N ALA A 827 16.88 9.81 -29.78
CA ALA A 827 16.55 11.07 -30.43
C ALA A 827 16.14 10.76 -31.88
N VAL A 828 14.85 10.91 -32.20
CA VAL A 828 14.37 10.93 -33.58
C VAL A 828 14.84 12.22 -34.22
N ASN A 829 16.00 12.19 -34.90
CA ASN A 829 16.35 13.25 -35.83
C ASN A 829 15.49 13.07 -37.08
N ARG A 830 14.42 13.87 -37.17
CA ARG A 830 13.81 14.20 -38.47
C ARG A 830 14.90 14.80 -39.34
N GLY A 831 15.15 14.16 -40.49
CA GLY A 831 16.06 14.69 -41.48
C GLY A 831 15.50 15.99 -42.04
N GLU A 832 16.15 17.10 -41.72
CA GLU A 832 16.12 18.30 -42.54
C GLU A 832 17.56 18.68 -42.92
N ASN A 833 17.77 18.72 -44.23
CA ASN A 833 18.93 19.27 -44.92
C ASN A 833 19.47 20.53 -44.25
N THR A 834 20.79 20.63 -44.00
CA THR A 834 21.52 21.90 -44.24
C THR A 834 23.04 21.71 -44.33
N ARG A 835 23.62 22.47 -45.28
CA ARG A 835 25.06 22.76 -45.44
C ARG A 835 25.58 23.62 -44.28
N GLY A 836 26.79 23.28 -43.81
CA GLY A 836 27.87 24.23 -43.48
C GLY A 836 27.85 24.97 -42.14
N GLY A 837 29.02 25.02 -41.46
CA GLY A 837 29.37 26.10 -40.52
C GLY A 837 30.06 25.69 -39.23
N ASN A 838 31.33 26.11 -39.08
CA ASN A 838 32.18 26.04 -37.88
C ASN A 838 31.66 26.84 -36.67
N ALA A 839 31.98 26.40 -35.43
CA ALA A 839 32.90 27.09 -34.48
C ALA A 839 32.62 26.81 -32.97
N THR A 840 33.63 26.22 -32.30
CA THR A 840 34.25 26.53 -30.98
C THR A 840 33.44 27.19 -29.85
N ASN A 841 33.42 26.66 -28.61
CA ASN A 841 34.49 26.75 -27.58
C ASN A 841 34.06 26.33 -26.15
N ASN A 842 35.03 25.74 -25.43
CA ASN A 842 35.16 25.35 -24.01
C ASN A 842 34.38 26.07 -22.90
N SER A 843 33.91 25.29 -21.90
CA SER A 843 34.25 25.47 -20.47
C SER A 843 33.94 24.22 -19.60
N GLN A 844 34.91 23.82 -18.77
CA GLN A 844 34.82 22.94 -17.57
C GLN A 844 34.99 23.86 -16.33
N PRO A 845 34.72 23.47 -15.03
CA PRO A 845 34.63 22.11 -14.48
C PRO A 845 33.58 21.82 -13.34
N ARG A 846 33.42 20.50 -13.07
CA ARG A 846 33.14 19.79 -11.78
C ARG A 846 31.84 19.99 -10.98
N THR A 847 31.07 18.89 -10.85
CA THR A 847 30.69 18.27 -9.57
C THR A 847 30.65 16.73 -9.72
N ASN A 848 30.97 16.02 -8.64
CA ASN A 848 31.19 14.57 -8.56
C ASN A 848 29.86 13.78 -8.60
N GLY A 849 29.80 12.71 -9.40
CA GLY A 849 28.74 11.70 -9.41
C GLY A 849 29.30 10.35 -9.89
N PRO A 850 28.79 9.20 -9.40
CA PRO A 850 29.49 7.91 -9.45
C PRO A 850 29.41 7.15 -10.79
N CYS A 851 28.96 7.77 -11.88
CA CYS A 851 28.85 7.09 -13.17
C CYS A 851 29.48 7.94 -14.28
N LYS A 852 30.64 7.51 -14.80
CA LYS A 852 31.23 8.06 -16.02
C LYS A 852 31.71 6.94 -16.95
N THR A 853 31.30 7.05 -18.21
CA THR A 853 31.62 6.21 -19.36
C THR A 853 33.02 6.52 -19.95
N THR A 854 33.70 5.53 -20.52
CA THR A 854 34.83 5.73 -21.44
C THR A 854 34.71 4.88 -22.71
N ASN A 855 35.13 5.52 -23.81
CA ASN A 855 35.00 5.25 -25.25
C ASN A 855 35.26 3.83 -25.81
N ASP A 856 34.37 3.50 -26.77
CA ASP A 856 34.54 2.87 -28.10
C ASP A 856 35.44 1.65 -28.32
N LYS A 857 34.73 0.57 -28.72
CA LYS A 857 35.17 -0.67 -29.41
C LYS A 857 35.84 -1.72 -28.52
N ASN A 858 35.01 -2.41 -27.73
CA ASN A 858 34.96 -3.86 -27.54
C ASN A 858 34.04 -4.18 -26.35
N ASN A 859 32.89 -4.82 -26.59
CA ASN A 859 31.94 -5.23 -25.54
C ASN A 859 32.44 -6.49 -24.83
N ILE A 860 33.35 -6.31 -23.87
CA ILE A 860 33.57 -7.25 -22.76
C ILE A 860 33.66 -6.38 -21.51
N LEU A 861 32.86 -6.69 -20.49
CA LEU A 861 32.92 -6.07 -19.17
C LEU A 861 34.30 -6.37 -18.57
N LYS A 862 35.24 -5.44 -18.69
CA LYS A 862 36.57 -5.56 -18.06
C LYS A 862 36.46 -5.03 -16.64
N VAL A 863 36.43 -5.93 -15.66
CA VAL A 863 36.64 -5.60 -14.25
C VAL A 863 38.05 -5.01 -14.13
N VAL A 864 38.17 -3.74 -13.77
CA VAL A 864 39.46 -3.10 -13.49
C VAL A 864 39.91 -3.51 -12.07
N PRO A 865 41.10 -4.11 -11.88
CA PRO A 865 41.68 -4.31 -10.56
C PRO A 865 42.05 -2.96 -9.93
N ASP A 866 41.69 -2.73 -8.66
CA ASP A 866 42.16 -1.56 -7.91
C ASP A 866 43.67 -1.71 -7.60
N ASN A 867 44.52 -1.03 -8.37
CA ASN A 867 45.97 -0.96 -8.15
C ASN A 867 46.32 0.11 -7.09
N ARG A 868 45.69 0.05 -5.92
CA ARG A 868 46.14 0.80 -4.75
C ARG A 868 46.57 -0.18 -3.67
N LEU A 869 47.79 -0.70 -3.81
CA LEU A 869 48.71 -1.08 -2.72
C LEU A 869 50.01 -1.64 -3.32
N ASN A 870 51.05 -0.79 -3.37
CA ASN A 870 52.49 -1.06 -3.23
C ASN A 870 53.38 -0.27 -4.21
N SER A 871 53.97 0.82 -3.73
CA SER A 871 55.43 0.99 -3.79
C SER A 871 55.89 2.04 -2.78
N ASN A 872 56.89 1.64 -2.01
CA ASN A 872 57.56 2.30 -0.89
C ASN A 872 58.29 3.61 -1.24
N PHE A 873 58.49 4.42 -0.19
CA PHE A 873 59.65 5.28 0.14
C PHE A 873 60.36 6.06 -0.99
N ASP A 874 60.33 7.40 -0.92
CA ASP A 874 61.50 8.15 -0.43
C ASP A 874 61.17 9.61 -0.05
N LYS A 875 62.01 10.15 0.84
CA LYS A 875 61.85 11.40 1.62
C LYS A 875 62.51 12.62 0.89
N PRO A 876 62.55 13.83 1.50
CA PRO A 876 62.17 15.12 0.90
C PRO A 876 63.35 15.92 0.31
N GLN A 877 63.10 17.08 -0.32
CA GLN A 877 63.83 18.35 -0.10
C GLN A 877 63.25 19.54 -0.91
N SER A 878 63.35 20.72 -0.26
CA SER A 878 63.13 22.13 -0.65
C SER A 878 61.75 22.58 -1.09
#